data_AF-A0A957ZC80-F1
#
_entry.id   AF-A0A957ZC80-F1
#
_cell.length_a   1.000
_cell.length_b   1.000
_cell.length_c   1.000
_cell.angle_alpha   90.00
_cell.angle_beta   90.00
_cell.angle_gamma   90.00
#
_symmetry.space_group_name_H-M   'P 1'
#
loop_
_entity.id
_entity.type
_entity.pdbx_description
1 polymer ?
#
loop_
_entity_poly.entity_id
_entity_poly.type
_entity_poly.pdbx_seq_one_letter_code
_entity_poly.pdbx_strand_id
1 'polypeptide(L)'
;MKKRISTGTSHSNVVVGGVIGVLILTLSVVFTMQAWAKETATLAVAAVTAAPAVFDTPMNSSPIALSANKQHIWVVNPDDDSVSVIGDLDNNPHVIAKIGVGDEPQSVALGVNALDDTKYYVYVANAADNSVSIINVTASTPTSITTTPFGRPEKTIVTGAEPWNIVASPDAKRVFVANSAQDTITVIRADSRTVVGNVDLRNSICNDPDRNRVFQPRGLAVTLNNDRLYVTRFLSFTKEGGTQGADDGKEGVVCELNIPADVATLPTVAGVVKLGSQDTGFNIDANGDGTPDPTRAFPNQMQSIVIRDNQAYLPNIAASPSKPLKFNVDTQAFVNVIDNAATGTPTDASANKFINMHLGARDPEPDKTKLFFANPWAIAFTTQSGTGNAYAVSAGSDLLVKLNVDATGALSFTVDANTTRYIDLNNPEDPATADANAGKNPLGIVIRNGDTAYTMNYVSRNVSVVNLATDQVIQVIKLTDLPPAGTLAEELLVGKEMFFSSRGHFNRPAGTTASTDNRLSSEGWQNCGSCHFAGLTDAVVWQFVPGPRKSIPMNGTWSPHNPFDQRMLNYSAFFDEVEDFEINVRNVSGPGALATPIAGSVQDPQHGLIISDTGDLNSAPAVINQFALPNAGRPQQTVTLPGSNTDWPALTALKEWVRFAIRTPNGALTTEELTAGGGATAGGLSQSDVDQGRRLFFRAGCQKCHGGTKWSISNKDFAAPPDAAEIFTEAGAPNNAFGGQFLDRFLSDIGSFNLGVAGQGNDIGNNVGAVELAANGQTGLGKDHNGDGKGDGFNIPSLLAISYLPPYYHNGACETLACVLSNDEHRQSGLRQGQSDPLSSAANQAKVVTFLQSLDADTGFPVNLSVRRHDIFADPPSPIKGDSVTLGANVSLFGTKPDLANLLTDLGQAGVTVRFTVDQGTVSPAEVVVPASAFLQDFGQAVVTTTWDIPADAARRANVTVDVDPADLILEAKETDNSANRRLRLRNAPPDRTAPVVESVAISDDNANPFNDADAITQSEDV
;
A
#
# COMPACT_ATOMS: atom_id res chain seq x y z
N MET A 1 -21.43 -7.81 -51.43
CA MET A 1 -21.45 -7.97 -52.90
C MET A 1 -22.03 -6.71 -53.55
N LYS A 2 -21.62 -6.37 -54.79
CA LYS A 2 -22.29 -5.46 -55.76
C LYS A 2 -22.60 -4.00 -55.30
N LYS A 3 -21.89 -2.98 -55.82
CA LYS A 3 -22.29 -2.06 -56.94
C LYS A 3 -22.86 -0.71 -56.42
N ARG A 4 -22.74 0.47 -57.07
CA ARG A 4 -22.13 0.93 -58.35
C ARG A 4 -21.84 2.47 -58.29
N ILE A 5 -20.75 3.02 -58.86
CA ILE A 5 -20.62 3.80 -60.14
C ILE A 5 -21.34 5.19 -60.20
N SER A 6 -20.79 6.28 -60.77
CA SER A 6 -19.43 6.64 -61.25
C SER A 6 -19.31 8.16 -61.61
N THR A 7 -18.14 8.60 -62.10
CA THR A 7 -17.81 9.97 -62.57
C THR A 7 -17.22 10.00 -64.01
N GLY A 8 -16.90 11.19 -64.55
CA GLY A 8 -16.06 11.43 -65.74
C GLY A 8 -16.07 12.90 -66.20
N THR A 9 -15.12 13.45 -67.01
CA THR A 9 -13.85 12.90 -67.57
C THR A 9 -12.99 13.96 -68.32
N SER A 10 -11.65 13.96 -68.15
CA SER A 10 -10.59 14.30 -69.16
C SER A 10 -10.46 15.75 -69.74
N HIS A 11 -9.39 16.25 -70.39
CA HIS A 11 -7.93 15.91 -70.59
C HIS A 11 -7.13 17.17 -71.10
N SER A 12 -5.85 17.06 -71.52
CA SER A 12 -4.83 18.16 -71.70
C SER A 12 -4.32 18.33 -73.17
N ASN A 13 -3.31 19.14 -73.60
CA ASN A 13 -2.21 19.88 -72.93
C ASN A 13 -1.48 20.98 -73.82
N VAL A 14 -0.68 21.87 -73.20
CA VAL A 14 0.67 22.49 -73.56
C VAL A 14 1.19 22.59 -75.03
N VAL A 15 2.01 23.57 -75.51
CA VAL A 15 2.30 25.03 -75.26
C VAL A 15 3.49 25.52 -76.16
N VAL A 16 3.57 26.78 -76.65
CA VAL A 16 4.80 27.43 -77.24
C VAL A 16 4.90 28.95 -76.98
N GLY A 17 6.02 29.42 -76.37
CA GLY A 17 6.68 30.75 -76.54
C GLY A 17 5.96 32.07 -76.15
N GLY A 18 6.65 33.16 -75.75
CA GLY A 18 8.07 33.34 -75.43
C GLY A 18 8.53 34.82 -75.32
N VAL A 19 9.05 35.23 -74.16
CA VAL A 19 9.78 36.51 -73.87
C VAL A 19 9.03 37.85 -74.08
N ILE A 20 8.49 38.41 -72.98
CA ILE A 20 8.47 39.87 -72.64
C ILE A 20 7.89 40.11 -71.23
N GLY A 21 6.97 39.26 -70.76
CA GLY A 21 6.20 39.49 -69.52
C GLY A 21 6.95 39.41 -68.17
N VAL A 22 8.26 39.14 -68.16
CA VAL A 22 9.00 38.81 -66.93
C VAL A 22 9.11 40.00 -65.95
N LEU A 23 9.28 41.23 -66.45
CA LEU A 23 9.50 42.41 -65.59
C LEU A 23 8.21 43.04 -65.02
N ILE A 24 7.05 42.74 -65.63
CA ILE A 24 5.76 43.24 -65.16
C ILE A 24 5.16 42.26 -64.13
N LEU A 25 5.35 40.95 -64.30
CA LEU A 25 4.94 39.97 -63.30
C LEU A 25 5.60 40.23 -61.94
N THR A 26 6.88 40.63 -61.89
CA THR A 26 7.60 40.79 -60.62
C THR A 26 7.04 41.88 -59.70
N LEU A 27 6.55 43.02 -60.22
CA LEU A 27 5.88 44.01 -59.35
C LEU A 27 4.44 43.62 -59.03
N SER A 28 3.69 43.08 -59.99
CA SER A 28 2.31 42.64 -59.74
C SER A 28 2.24 41.52 -58.70
N VAL A 29 3.17 40.55 -58.75
CA VAL A 29 3.26 39.46 -57.77
C VAL A 29 3.68 39.97 -56.39
N VAL A 30 4.60 40.93 -56.28
CA VAL A 30 4.95 41.50 -54.96
C VAL A 30 3.78 42.26 -54.33
N PHE A 31 3.01 43.02 -55.11
CA PHE A 31 1.83 43.71 -54.57
C PHE A 31 0.67 42.77 -54.25
N THR A 32 0.40 41.74 -55.07
CA THR A 32 -0.63 40.74 -54.71
C THR A 32 -0.20 39.86 -53.55
N MET A 33 1.08 39.49 -53.43
CA MET A 33 1.60 38.78 -52.26
C MET A 33 1.58 39.64 -50.99
N GLN A 34 1.80 40.96 -51.07
CA GLN A 34 1.64 41.84 -49.89
C GLN A 34 0.17 42.10 -49.52
N ALA A 35 -0.75 42.11 -50.49
CA ALA A 35 -2.18 42.15 -50.23
C ALA A 35 -2.65 40.83 -49.57
N TRP A 36 -2.30 39.68 -50.15
CA TRP A 36 -2.57 38.37 -49.55
C TRP A 36 -1.92 38.22 -48.19
N ALA A 37 -0.65 38.59 -48.01
CA ALA A 37 0.03 38.51 -46.71
C ALA A 37 -0.65 39.40 -45.64
N LYS A 38 -1.30 40.51 -46.02
CA LYS A 38 -2.10 41.32 -45.10
C LYS A 38 -3.46 40.71 -44.81
N GLU A 39 -4.19 40.22 -45.82
CA GLU A 39 -5.48 39.54 -45.59
C GLU A 39 -5.29 38.25 -44.77
N THR A 40 -4.25 37.45 -45.06
CA THR A 40 -3.89 36.28 -44.24
C THR A 40 -3.36 36.68 -42.87
N ALA A 41 -2.66 37.81 -42.70
CA ALA A 41 -2.29 38.28 -41.36
C ALA A 41 -3.51 38.72 -40.53
N THR A 42 -4.51 39.37 -41.14
CA THR A 42 -5.77 39.70 -40.46
C THR A 42 -6.70 38.51 -40.24
N LEU A 43 -6.52 37.41 -40.98
CA LEU A 43 -7.19 36.12 -40.72
C LEU A 43 -6.40 35.20 -39.77
N ALA A 44 -5.09 35.40 -39.64
CA ALA A 44 -4.21 34.66 -38.71
C ALA A 44 -4.13 35.27 -37.30
N VAL A 45 -4.91 36.32 -37.01
CA VAL A 45 -5.25 36.74 -35.64
C VAL A 45 -6.77 36.69 -35.42
N ALA A 46 -7.44 35.71 -36.04
CA ALA A 46 -8.56 35.09 -35.35
C ALA A 46 -7.99 34.43 -34.08
N ALA A 47 -8.41 34.86 -32.90
CA ALA A 47 -8.05 34.18 -31.66
C ALA A 47 -8.48 32.71 -31.77
N VAL A 48 -7.61 31.78 -31.34
CA VAL A 48 -7.99 30.37 -31.23
C VAL A 48 -8.95 30.24 -30.05
N THR A 49 -10.23 30.51 -30.33
CA THR A 49 -11.31 30.32 -29.36
C THR A 49 -11.34 28.85 -28.99
N ALA A 50 -11.09 28.55 -27.71
CA ALA A 50 -11.31 27.22 -27.17
C ALA A 50 -12.71 26.74 -27.56
N ALA A 51 -12.84 25.45 -27.88
CA ALA A 51 -14.15 24.87 -28.12
C ALA A 51 -15.04 25.10 -26.89
N PRO A 52 -16.33 25.45 -27.05
CA PRO A 52 -17.20 25.67 -25.91
C PRO A 52 -17.22 24.43 -25.01
N ALA A 53 -17.01 24.65 -23.71
CA ALA A 53 -17.11 23.60 -22.72
C ALA A 53 -18.56 23.06 -22.66
N VAL A 54 -18.70 21.77 -22.38
CA VAL A 54 -20.00 21.11 -22.16
C VAL A 54 -20.38 21.16 -20.68
N PHE A 55 -19.39 21.22 -19.79
CA PHE A 55 -19.55 21.59 -18.38
C PHE A 55 -19.40 23.10 -18.19
N ASP A 56 -20.18 23.68 -17.27
CA ASP A 56 -20.17 25.11 -16.93
C ASP A 56 -19.08 25.49 -15.89
N THR A 57 -18.28 24.52 -15.44
CA THR A 57 -17.27 24.66 -14.37
C THR A 57 -15.93 24.01 -14.76
N PRO A 58 -14.82 24.36 -14.07
CA PRO A 58 -13.66 23.48 -13.97
C PRO A 58 -14.08 22.08 -13.48
N MET A 59 -13.25 21.08 -13.80
CA MET A 59 -13.52 19.68 -13.43
C MET A 59 -12.40 19.14 -12.53
N ASN A 60 -12.75 18.35 -11.52
CA ASN A 60 -11.78 17.69 -10.62
C ASN A 60 -12.09 16.19 -10.46
N SER A 61 -11.10 15.41 -10.02
CA SER A 61 -11.30 14.01 -9.64
C SER A 61 -11.99 13.89 -8.27
N SER A 62 -12.75 12.81 -8.09
CA SER A 62 -13.60 12.55 -6.91
C SER A 62 -14.10 11.10 -6.89
N PRO A 63 -14.47 10.52 -5.73
CA PRO A 63 -15.26 9.28 -5.64
C PRO A 63 -16.76 9.51 -5.94
N ILE A 64 -17.21 10.77 -6.03
CA ILE A 64 -18.60 11.17 -6.27
C ILE A 64 -18.68 12.29 -7.33
N ALA A 65 -19.55 12.13 -8.34
CA ALA A 65 -19.70 13.05 -9.46
C ALA A 65 -21.17 13.40 -9.76
N LEU A 66 -21.44 14.68 -10.06
CA LEU A 66 -22.76 15.19 -10.45
C LEU A 66 -22.85 15.31 -11.98
N SER A 67 -23.95 14.86 -12.57
CA SER A 67 -24.19 14.97 -14.02
C SER A 67 -24.34 16.44 -14.46
N ALA A 68 -23.99 16.74 -15.72
CA ALA A 68 -24.05 18.11 -16.26
C ALA A 68 -25.47 18.73 -16.20
N ASN A 69 -26.51 17.92 -16.39
CA ASN A 69 -27.92 18.33 -16.23
C ASN A 69 -28.41 18.37 -14.77
N LYS A 70 -27.55 18.01 -13.81
CA LYS A 70 -27.77 18.07 -12.36
C LYS A 70 -28.96 17.19 -11.91
N GLN A 71 -29.20 16.07 -12.61
CA GLN A 71 -30.29 15.11 -12.35
C GLN A 71 -29.84 13.73 -11.85
N HIS A 72 -28.54 13.39 -11.97
CA HIS A 72 -27.98 12.13 -11.51
C HIS A 72 -26.66 12.35 -10.77
N ILE A 73 -26.42 11.56 -9.73
CA ILE A 73 -25.15 11.52 -8.99
C ILE A 73 -24.60 10.10 -9.07
N TRP A 74 -23.32 10.00 -9.39
CA TRP A 74 -22.58 8.73 -9.52
C TRP A 74 -21.60 8.61 -8.35
N VAL A 75 -21.56 7.44 -7.70
CA VAL A 75 -20.76 7.21 -6.48
C VAL A 75 -20.10 5.84 -6.54
N VAL A 76 -18.78 5.78 -6.37
CA VAL A 76 -18.04 4.50 -6.32
C VAL A 76 -18.26 3.78 -4.99
N ASN A 77 -18.24 2.44 -5.02
CA ASN A 77 -18.36 1.58 -3.85
C ASN A 77 -17.11 0.66 -3.77
N PRO A 78 -16.00 1.10 -3.14
CA PRO A 78 -14.72 0.39 -3.25
C PRO A 78 -14.72 -1.04 -2.67
N ASP A 79 -15.52 -1.31 -1.63
CA ASP A 79 -15.63 -2.64 -0.98
C ASP A 79 -16.57 -3.63 -1.72
N ASP A 80 -17.11 -3.25 -2.87
CA ASP A 80 -18.26 -3.90 -3.52
C ASP A 80 -18.17 -3.87 -5.07
N ASP A 81 -17.02 -3.44 -5.59
CA ASP A 81 -16.62 -3.48 -7.00
C ASP A 81 -17.69 -2.92 -7.97
N SER A 82 -18.35 -1.85 -7.53
CA SER A 82 -19.51 -1.28 -8.22
C SER A 82 -19.58 0.24 -8.13
N VAL A 83 -20.46 0.81 -8.93
CA VAL A 83 -20.85 2.22 -8.87
C VAL A 83 -22.37 2.31 -8.74
N SER A 84 -22.82 3.09 -7.75
CA SER A 84 -24.23 3.39 -7.49
C SER A 84 -24.62 4.72 -8.12
N VAL A 85 -25.86 4.81 -8.61
CA VAL A 85 -26.40 6.00 -9.26
C VAL A 85 -27.63 6.47 -8.51
N ILE A 86 -27.58 7.69 -7.97
CA ILE A 86 -28.68 8.36 -7.29
C ILE A 86 -29.42 9.22 -8.32
N GLY A 87 -30.75 9.11 -8.35
CA GLY A 87 -31.65 9.89 -9.19
C GLY A 87 -32.82 10.49 -8.41
N ASP A 88 -33.78 11.04 -9.14
CA ASP A 88 -34.96 11.76 -8.61
C ASP A 88 -34.62 12.92 -7.65
N LEU A 89 -33.52 13.62 -7.96
CA LEU A 89 -32.89 14.62 -7.07
C LEU A 89 -33.76 15.85 -6.75
N ASP A 90 -34.88 16.03 -7.46
CA ASP A 90 -35.85 17.13 -7.25
C ASP A 90 -37.07 16.72 -6.40
N ASN A 91 -37.28 15.43 -6.09
CA ASN A 91 -38.44 14.97 -5.32
C ASN A 91 -38.05 14.08 -4.14
N ASN A 92 -37.44 12.93 -4.41
CA ASN A 92 -37.05 11.92 -3.41
C ASN A 92 -35.74 11.26 -3.85
N PRO A 93 -34.58 11.86 -3.55
CA PRO A 93 -33.27 11.34 -3.94
C PRO A 93 -33.08 9.86 -3.50
N HIS A 94 -32.83 8.95 -4.44
CA HIS A 94 -32.62 7.53 -4.13
C HIS A 94 -31.76 6.82 -5.18
N VAL A 95 -31.17 5.68 -4.82
CA VAL A 95 -30.41 4.83 -5.75
C VAL A 95 -31.37 4.24 -6.79
N ILE A 96 -31.18 4.61 -8.06
CA ILE A 96 -31.95 4.12 -9.22
C ILE A 96 -31.23 3.00 -9.99
N ALA A 97 -29.91 2.85 -9.80
CA ALA A 97 -29.12 1.79 -10.42
C ALA A 97 -27.84 1.48 -9.61
N LYS A 98 -27.36 0.25 -9.74
CA LYS A 98 -26.06 -0.24 -9.28
C LYS A 98 -25.41 -1.02 -10.44
N ILE A 99 -24.15 -0.73 -10.75
CA ILE A 99 -23.45 -1.25 -11.94
C ILE A 99 -22.10 -1.81 -11.49
N GLY A 100 -21.81 -3.08 -11.80
CA GLY A 100 -20.49 -3.67 -11.51
C GLY A 100 -19.40 -3.07 -12.40
N VAL A 101 -18.19 -2.93 -11.86
CA VAL A 101 -16.99 -2.41 -12.55
C VAL A 101 -15.82 -3.39 -12.36
N GLY A 102 -14.59 -2.90 -12.16
CA GLY A 102 -13.43 -3.73 -11.78
C GLY A 102 -13.02 -3.41 -10.34
N ASP A 103 -12.07 -4.18 -9.83
CA ASP A 103 -11.77 -4.29 -8.40
C ASP A 103 -11.25 -2.98 -7.78
N GLU A 104 -11.76 -2.66 -6.58
CA GLU A 104 -11.45 -1.45 -5.79
C GLU A 104 -11.64 -0.12 -6.56
N PRO A 105 -12.87 0.24 -6.97
CA PRO A 105 -13.14 1.50 -7.68
C PRO A 105 -12.99 2.74 -6.78
N GLN A 106 -11.97 3.56 -7.04
CA GLN A 106 -11.59 4.72 -6.20
C GLN A 106 -12.13 6.08 -6.71
N SER A 107 -12.39 6.24 -8.01
CA SER A 107 -12.82 7.54 -8.57
C SER A 107 -13.68 7.39 -9.83
N VAL A 108 -14.58 8.35 -10.06
CA VAL A 108 -15.53 8.37 -11.18
C VAL A 108 -15.56 9.72 -11.91
N ALA A 109 -15.53 9.67 -13.24
CA ALA A 109 -15.60 10.83 -14.13
C ALA A 109 -16.68 10.66 -15.21
N LEU A 110 -17.36 11.76 -15.57
CA LEU A 110 -18.46 11.78 -16.52
C LEU A 110 -18.02 12.43 -17.85
N GLY A 111 -17.98 11.65 -18.92
CA GLY A 111 -17.72 12.12 -20.29
C GLY A 111 -19.03 12.27 -21.07
N VAL A 112 -19.60 13.47 -21.06
CA VAL A 112 -20.84 13.79 -21.79
C VAL A 112 -20.63 13.81 -23.31
N ASN A 113 -21.54 13.21 -24.07
CA ASN A 113 -21.54 13.36 -25.51
C ASN A 113 -22.18 14.72 -25.87
N ALA A 114 -21.45 15.57 -26.60
CA ALA A 114 -21.72 17.01 -26.71
C ALA A 114 -22.99 17.41 -27.52
N LEU A 115 -23.97 16.52 -27.64
CA LEU A 115 -25.23 16.68 -28.38
C LEU A 115 -26.46 16.09 -27.66
N ASP A 116 -26.29 15.35 -26.54
CA ASP A 116 -27.35 14.58 -25.90
C ASP A 116 -27.01 14.34 -24.41
N ASP A 117 -27.56 15.13 -23.48
CA ASP A 117 -27.33 14.96 -22.04
C ASP A 117 -27.95 13.66 -21.49
N THR A 118 -28.87 13.04 -22.24
CA THR A 118 -29.38 11.69 -21.94
C THR A 118 -28.41 10.59 -22.36
N LYS A 119 -27.29 10.87 -23.05
CA LYS A 119 -26.31 9.85 -23.47
C LYS A 119 -24.87 10.26 -23.20
N TYR A 120 -24.25 9.57 -22.25
CA TYR A 120 -22.90 9.86 -21.81
C TYR A 120 -22.12 8.59 -21.47
N TYR A 121 -20.81 8.74 -21.35
CA TYR A 121 -19.93 7.70 -20.87
C TYR A 121 -19.49 8.01 -19.44
N VAL A 122 -19.43 6.98 -18.60
CA VAL A 122 -18.87 7.06 -17.25
C VAL A 122 -17.58 6.28 -17.22
N TYR A 123 -16.53 6.88 -16.67
CA TYR A 123 -15.19 6.33 -16.57
C TYR A 123 -14.89 6.14 -15.08
N VAL A 124 -14.55 4.92 -14.68
CA VAL A 124 -14.35 4.54 -13.28
C VAL A 124 -12.96 3.95 -13.15
N ALA A 125 -12.14 4.49 -12.26
CA ALA A 125 -10.78 4.04 -12.02
C ALA A 125 -10.78 2.95 -10.94
N ASN A 126 -10.34 1.74 -11.29
CA ASN A 126 -10.36 0.53 -10.48
C ASN A 126 -8.92 0.25 -10.02
N ALA A 127 -8.61 0.57 -8.76
CA ALA A 127 -7.22 0.63 -8.28
C ALA A 127 -6.55 -0.74 -8.26
N ALA A 128 -7.26 -1.78 -7.81
CA ALA A 128 -6.73 -3.14 -7.71
C ALA A 128 -6.69 -3.88 -9.06
N ASP A 129 -7.61 -3.58 -9.98
CA ASP A 129 -7.63 -4.15 -11.35
C ASP A 129 -6.69 -3.41 -12.33
N ASN A 130 -5.95 -2.39 -11.88
CA ASN A 130 -5.05 -1.54 -12.70
C ASN A 130 -5.74 -0.89 -13.92
N SER A 131 -7.06 -0.72 -13.87
CA SER A 131 -7.88 -0.47 -15.05
C SER A 131 -8.85 0.71 -14.91
N VAL A 132 -9.42 1.09 -16.05
CA VAL A 132 -10.57 1.98 -16.14
C VAL A 132 -11.75 1.24 -16.78
N SER A 133 -12.85 1.15 -16.03
CA SER A 133 -14.14 0.67 -16.51
C SER A 133 -14.90 1.80 -17.22
N ILE A 134 -15.38 1.55 -18.43
CA ILE A 134 -16.08 2.52 -19.29
C ILE A 134 -17.52 2.05 -19.50
N ILE A 135 -18.48 2.76 -18.90
CA ILE A 135 -19.90 2.44 -18.92
C ILE A 135 -20.60 3.35 -19.95
N ASN A 136 -21.32 2.75 -20.91
CA ASN A 136 -22.19 3.48 -21.84
C ASN A 136 -23.59 3.65 -21.23
N VAL A 137 -24.04 4.89 -21.05
CA VAL A 137 -25.29 5.22 -20.34
C VAL A 137 -26.30 5.87 -21.27
N THR A 138 -27.56 5.45 -21.17
CA THR A 138 -28.73 6.22 -21.64
C THR A 138 -29.66 6.52 -20.46
N ALA A 139 -29.80 7.80 -20.12
CA ALA A 139 -30.47 8.35 -18.95
C ALA A 139 -31.69 9.20 -19.38
N SER A 140 -32.79 8.53 -19.76
CA SER A 140 -33.95 9.18 -20.38
C SER A 140 -34.87 9.95 -19.42
N THR A 141 -34.75 9.74 -18.11
CA THR A 141 -35.47 10.49 -17.06
C THR A 141 -34.59 10.66 -15.81
N PRO A 142 -34.89 11.61 -14.91
CA PRO A 142 -34.25 11.70 -13.58
C PRO A 142 -34.36 10.40 -12.75
N THR A 143 -35.37 9.59 -13.02
CA THR A 143 -35.72 8.35 -12.31
C THR A 143 -35.18 7.07 -12.97
N SER A 144 -34.54 7.13 -14.15
CA SER A 144 -34.17 5.92 -14.88
C SER A 144 -32.94 6.11 -15.77
N ILE A 145 -31.97 5.22 -15.58
CA ILE A 145 -30.85 5.00 -16.49
C ILE A 145 -30.85 3.57 -17.02
N THR A 146 -30.21 3.38 -18.15
CA THR A 146 -29.92 2.07 -18.76
C THR A 146 -28.46 2.04 -19.21
N THR A 147 -27.81 0.89 -19.10
CA THR A 147 -26.44 0.69 -19.57
C THR A 147 -26.37 -0.27 -20.76
N THR A 148 -25.39 -0.07 -21.63
CA THR A 148 -25.16 -0.92 -22.81
C THR A 148 -23.72 -1.45 -22.81
N PRO A 149 -23.48 -2.74 -22.53
CA PRO A 149 -24.44 -3.78 -22.12
C PRO A 149 -25.03 -3.53 -20.73
N PHE A 150 -26.17 -4.17 -20.44
CA PHE A 150 -26.87 -4.00 -19.17
C PHE A 150 -26.04 -4.49 -17.97
N GLY A 151 -26.01 -3.68 -16.91
CA GLY A 151 -25.46 -4.00 -15.58
C GLY A 151 -23.93 -4.00 -15.44
N ARG A 152 -23.17 -3.70 -16.51
CA ARG A 152 -21.69 -3.77 -16.53
C ARG A 152 -21.08 -2.78 -17.54
N PRO A 153 -19.74 -2.65 -17.65
CA PRO A 153 -19.10 -1.74 -18.61
C PRO A 153 -19.29 -2.14 -20.09
N GLU A 154 -19.20 -1.17 -20.99
CA GLU A 154 -19.00 -1.39 -22.44
C GLU A 154 -17.60 -1.94 -22.72
N LYS A 155 -16.61 -1.43 -21.97
CA LYS A 155 -15.18 -1.70 -22.17
C LYS A 155 -14.40 -1.52 -20.86
N THR A 156 -13.34 -2.27 -20.69
CA THR A 156 -12.29 -2.04 -19.67
C THR A 156 -10.96 -1.74 -20.40
N ILE A 157 -10.10 -0.91 -19.79
CA ILE A 157 -8.79 -0.52 -20.32
C ILE A 157 -7.77 -0.58 -19.19
N VAL A 158 -6.67 -1.34 -19.33
CA VAL A 158 -5.52 -1.23 -18.41
C VAL A 158 -4.80 0.09 -18.73
N THR A 159 -4.53 0.90 -17.70
CA THR A 159 -4.00 2.27 -17.86
C THR A 159 -2.60 2.41 -17.26
N GLY A 160 -2.41 1.86 -16.07
CA GLY A 160 -1.15 1.72 -15.35
C GLY A 160 -1.42 1.16 -13.96
N ALA A 161 -0.36 0.86 -13.21
CA ALA A 161 -0.50 0.39 -11.84
C ALA A 161 -1.18 1.42 -10.94
N GLU A 162 -2.15 0.96 -10.14
CA GLU A 162 -2.90 1.75 -9.15
C GLU A 162 -3.55 3.03 -9.72
N PRO A 163 -4.55 2.96 -10.62
CA PRO A 163 -5.29 4.13 -11.08
C PRO A 163 -6.24 4.64 -9.98
N TRP A 164 -5.83 5.67 -9.25
CA TRP A 164 -6.54 6.14 -8.05
C TRP A 164 -7.55 7.27 -8.31
N ASN A 165 -7.33 8.08 -9.34
CA ASN A 165 -8.13 9.27 -9.61
C ASN A 165 -8.34 9.45 -11.10
N ILE A 166 -9.53 9.94 -11.47
CA ILE A 166 -9.90 10.15 -12.87
C ILE A 166 -10.69 11.44 -13.03
N VAL A 167 -10.45 12.19 -14.11
CA VAL A 167 -11.17 13.43 -14.42
C VAL A 167 -11.41 13.58 -15.92
N ALA A 168 -12.59 14.06 -16.31
CA ALA A 168 -12.92 14.41 -17.69
C ALA A 168 -12.61 15.89 -17.96
N SER A 169 -12.20 16.23 -19.19
CA SER A 169 -12.06 17.64 -19.58
C SER A 169 -13.43 18.34 -19.63
N PRO A 170 -13.52 19.67 -19.37
CA PRO A 170 -14.78 20.42 -19.48
C PRO A 170 -15.41 20.39 -20.88
N ASP A 171 -14.60 20.19 -21.93
CA ASP A 171 -15.08 19.99 -23.31
C ASP A 171 -15.47 18.54 -23.63
N ALA A 172 -15.38 17.65 -22.65
CA ALA A 172 -15.69 16.21 -22.68
C ALA A 172 -14.96 15.38 -23.76
N LYS A 173 -13.86 15.87 -24.34
CA LYS A 173 -13.11 15.14 -25.39
C LYS A 173 -12.00 14.24 -24.85
N ARG A 174 -11.49 14.51 -23.64
CA ARG A 174 -10.42 13.75 -22.97
C ARG A 174 -10.82 13.33 -21.57
N VAL A 175 -10.23 12.23 -21.12
CA VAL A 175 -10.25 11.76 -19.73
C VAL A 175 -8.80 11.49 -19.32
N PHE A 176 -8.44 11.93 -18.12
CA PHE A 176 -7.10 11.83 -17.54
C PHE A 176 -7.15 10.93 -16.31
N VAL A 177 -6.20 9.99 -16.22
CA VAL A 177 -6.18 8.93 -15.18
C VAL A 177 -4.84 8.99 -14.43
N ALA A 178 -4.86 9.10 -13.10
CA ALA A 178 -3.67 9.13 -12.25
C ALA A 178 -3.25 7.71 -11.85
N ASN A 179 -2.27 7.14 -12.55
CA ASN A 179 -1.69 5.83 -12.25
C ASN A 179 -0.62 5.99 -11.17
N SER A 180 -1.01 5.77 -9.91
CA SER A 180 -0.25 6.22 -8.74
C SER A 180 1.03 5.42 -8.51
N ALA A 181 1.06 4.12 -8.84
CA ALA A 181 2.29 3.31 -8.76
C ALA A 181 3.12 3.35 -10.06
N GLN A 182 2.51 3.77 -11.19
CA GLN A 182 3.18 3.91 -12.48
C GLN A 182 3.82 5.30 -12.71
N ASP A 183 3.53 6.30 -11.87
CA ASP A 183 3.95 7.70 -12.02
C ASP A 183 3.56 8.36 -13.36
N THR A 184 2.40 7.98 -13.90
CA THR A 184 1.91 8.46 -15.19
C THR A 184 0.49 9.01 -15.15
N ILE A 185 0.20 9.93 -16.07
CA ILE A 185 -1.18 10.26 -16.46
C ILE A 185 -1.53 9.56 -17.76
N THR A 186 -2.44 8.58 -17.74
CA THR A 186 -3.01 8.05 -18.99
C THR A 186 -4.02 9.04 -19.56
N VAL A 187 -3.95 9.27 -20.88
CA VAL A 187 -4.86 10.13 -21.61
C VAL A 187 -5.76 9.28 -22.49
N ILE A 188 -7.07 9.29 -22.21
CA ILE A 188 -8.08 8.58 -23.01
C ILE A 188 -8.86 9.61 -23.83
N ARG A 189 -9.06 9.33 -25.12
CA ARG A 189 -10.00 10.06 -25.98
C ARG A 189 -11.43 9.56 -25.76
N ALA A 190 -12.33 10.45 -25.39
CA ALA A 190 -13.72 10.11 -25.05
C ALA A 190 -14.57 9.75 -26.29
N ASP A 191 -14.26 10.32 -27.47
CA ASP A 191 -14.99 10.06 -28.72
C ASP A 191 -14.88 8.60 -29.20
N SER A 192 -13.71 8.03 -28.99
CA SER A 192 -13.26 6.73 -29.47
C SER A 192 -13.17 5.68 -28.36
N ARG A 193 -13.05 6.10 -27.09
CA ARG A 193 -12.73 5.27 -25.91
C ARG A 193 -11.41 4.53 -26.10
N THR A 194 -10.39 5.26 -26.54
CA THR A 194 -9.05 4.74 -26.82
C THR A 194 -7.97 5.56 -26.11
N VAL A 195 -6.89 4.89 -25.72
CA VAL A 195 -5.73 5.53 -25.11
C VAL A 195 -4.95 6.29 -26.18
N VAL A 196 -4.56 7.53 -25.89
CA VAL A 196 -3.62 8.34 -26.69
C VAL A 196 -2.18 8.00 -26.32
N GLY A 197 -1.95 7.74 -25.04
CA GLY A 197 -0.66 7.42 -24.43
C GLY A 197 -0.62 7.85 -22.97
N ASN A 198 0.57 7.77 -22.38
CA ASN A 198 0.85 8.17 -21.01
C ASN A 198 1.78 9.39 -20.98
N VAL A 199 1.52 10.34 -20.08
CA VAL A 199 2.48 11.39 -19.71
C VAL A 199 3.28 10.90 -18.51
N ASP A 200 4.60 10.80 -18.65
CA ASP A 200 5.53 10.42 -17.59
C ASP A 200 5.82 11.62 -16.67
N LEU A 201 5.47 11.50 -15.38
CA LEU A 201 5.73 12.54 -14.38
C LEU A 201 7.05 12.31 -13.64
N ARG A 202 7.43 11.05 -13.41
CA ARG A 202 8.69 10.65 -12.76
C ARG A 202 9.90 11.26 -13.45
N ASN A 203 9.94 11.18 -14.78
CA ASN A 203 11.04 11.68 -15.61
C ASN A 203 10.87 13.15 -16.04
N SER A 204 9.99 13.92 -15.39
CA SER A 204 9.67 15.32 -15.71
C SER A 204 10.25 16.34 -14.72
N ILE A 205 10.10 17.64 -15.01
CA ILE A 205 10.46 18.72 -14.08
C ILE A 205 9.66 18.70 -12.77
N CYS A 206 8.49 18.05 -12.73
CA CYS A 206 7.68 17.93 -11.52
C CYS A 206 8.31 17.02 -10.45
N ASN A 207 9.38 16.30 -10.79
CA ASN A 207 10.14 15.44 -9.89
C ASN A 207 11.59 15.94 -9.68
N ASP A 208 11.93 17.14 -10.17
CA ASP A 208 13.26 17.73 -9.95
C ASP A 208 13.47 18.14 -8.47
N PRO A 209 14.69 17.98 -7.91
CA PRO A 209 15.95 17.70 -8.62
C PRO A 209 16.29 16.21 -8.83
N ASP A 210 15.46 15.28 -8.35
CA ASP A 210 15.80 13.84 -8.29
C ASP A 210 14.67 12.96 -8.84
N ARG A 211 14.75 12.71 -10.15
CA ARG A 211 13.78 11.94 -10.93
C ARG A 211 13.77 10.43 -10.62
N ASN A 212 14.58 9.96 -9.68
CA ASN A 212 14.56 8.56 -9.21
C ASN A 212 13.55 8.35 -8.06
N ARG A 213 12.94 9.43 -7.55
CA ARG A 213 11.81 9.39 -6.61
C ARG A 213 10.55 8.94 -7.35
N VAL A 214 9.62 8.27 -6.66
CA VAL A 214 8.26 8.08 -7.20
C VAL A 214 7.47 9.38 -7.11
N PHE A 215 6.62 9.68 -8.10
CA PHE A 215 5.82 10.90 -8.11
C PHE A 215 4.45 10.72 -7.42
N GLN A 216 3.89 9.50 -7.43
CA GLN A 216 2.59 9.15 -6.86
C GLN A 216 1.48 10.17 -7.20
N PRO A 217 1.07 10.29 -8.47
CA PRO A 217 0.00 11.20 -8.85
C PRO A 217 -1.29 10.82 -8.09
N ARG A 218 -1.99 11.84 -7.56
CA ARG A 218 -3.24 11.68 -6.81
C ARG A 218 -4.34 12.60 -7.34
N GLY A 219 -4.54 13.79 -6.75
CA GLY A 219 -5.62 14.69 -7.12
C GLY A 219 -5.44 15.31 -8.50
N LEU A 220 -6.51 15.37 -9.30
CA LEU A 220 -6.51 15.94 -10.65
C LEU A 220 -7.52 17.09 -10.77
N ALA A 221 -7.16 18.18 -11.44
CA ALA A 221 -8.12 19.22 -11.84
C ALA A 221 -7.79 19.87 -13.20
N VAL A 222 -8.82 20.13 -14.00
CA VAL A 222 -8.73 20.70 -15.36
C VAL A 222 -9.42 22.07 -15.41
N THR A 223 -8.74 23.06 -15.99
CA THR A 223 -9.27 24.42 -16.16
C THR A 223 -10.47 24.47 -17.11
N LEU A 224 -11.43 25.35 -16.87
CA LEU A 224 -12.69 25.48 -17.66
C LEU A 224 -12.44 25.68 -19.17
N ASN A 225 -11.35 26.37 -19.53
CA ASN A 225 -10.90 26.61 -20.91
C ASN A 225 -10.12 25.43 -21.52
N ASN A 226 -9.93 24.32 -20.79
CA ASN A 226 -9.28 23.08 -21.23
C ASN A 226 -7.83 23.26 -21.76
N ASP A 227 -7.07 24.17 -21.14
CA ASP A 227 -5.67 24.44 -21.49
C ASP A 227 -4.66 23.91 -20.45
N ARG A 228 -5.10 23.58 -19.22
CA ARG A 228 -4.24 23.08 -18.14
C ARG A 228 -4.88 21.93 -17.38
N LEU A 229 -4.04 20.96 -17.03
CA LEU A 229 -4.31 19.91 -16.04
C LEU A 229 -3.33 20.09 -14.88
N TYR A 230 -3.83 20.15 -13.66
CA TYR A 230 -3.02 20.08 -12.44
C TYR A 230 -3.07 18.67 -11.85
N VAL A 231 -1.92 18.21 -11.35
CA VAL A 231 -1.75 16.90 -10.71
C VAL A 231 -1.04 17.10 -9.37
N THR A 232 -1.64 16.68 -8.25
CA THR A 232 -0.92 16.64 -6.98
C THR A 232 0.03 15.44 -6.94
N ARG A 233 1.23 15.63 -6.41
CA ARG A 233 2.02 14.53 -5.84
C ARG A 233 1.35 14.13 -4.53
N PHE A 234 1.21 12.84 -4.25
CA PHE A 234 0.56 12.40 -3.01
C PHE A 234 1.39 12.73 -1.76
N LEU A 235 2.62 12.23 -1.70
CA LEU A 235 3.49 12.33 -0.52
C LEU A 235 4.58 13.39 -0.70
N SER A 236 4.84 14.16 0.36
CA SER A 236 5.88 15.19 0.32
C SER A 236 7.27 14.60 0.55
N PHE A 237 8.25 15.12 -0.19
CA PHE A 237 9.66 14.76 -0.08
C PHE A 237 10.47 15.88 0.53
N THR A 238 11.68 15.54 0.98
CA THR A 238 12.65 16.49 1.50
C THR A 238 13.01 17.50 0.41
N LYS A 239 12.92 18.79 0.79
CA LYS A 239 13.28 19.94 -0.06
C LYS A 239 14.80 20.08 -0.19
N GLU A 240 15.27 20.95 -1.08
CA GLU A 240 16.68 21.31 -1.14
C GLU A 240 17.14 21.93 0.20
N GLY A 241 18.13 21.31 0.85
CA GLY A 241 18.62 21.71 2.17
C GLY A 241 17.72 21.34 3.36
N GLY A 242 16.66 20.54 3.15
CA GLY A 242 15.85 19.98 4.24
C GLY A 242 16.42 18.69 4.83
N THR A 243 15.85 18.26 5.96
CA THR A 243 16.15 16.98 6.63
C THR A 243 14.86 16.27 7.03
N GLN A 244 14.88 14.94 7.15
CA GLN A 244 13.77 14.18 7.73
C GLN A 244 13.56 14.57 9.22
N GLY A 245 12.34 14.41 9.73
CA GLY A 245 12.03 14.66 11.14
C GLY A 245 12.05 16.13 11.58
N ALA A 246 11.85 17.06 10.64
CA ALA A 246 11.76 18.51 10.87
C ALA A 246 10.54 19.13 10.16
N ASP A 247 9.90 20.10 10.82
CA ASP A 247 8.64 20.77 10.42
C ASP A 247 8.67 21.52 9.09
N ASP A 248 9.87 21.90 8.62
CA ASP A 248 10.07 22.51 7.32
C ASP A 248 11.01 21.71 6.41
N GLY A 249 11.37 20.48 6.79
CA GLY A 249 12.27 19.63 6.01
C GLY A 249 11.71 19.22 4.64
N LYS A 250 10.38 19.21 4.49
CA LYS A 250 9.68 18.75 3.28
C LYS A 250 8.83 19.84 2.62
N GLU A 251 8.48 19.61 1.36
CA GLU A 251 7.60 20.48 0.57
C GLU A 251 6.57 19.69 -0.25
N GLY A 252 5.37 20.24 -0.40
CA GLY A 252 4.35 19.72 -1.30
C GLY A 252 4.63 20.11 -2.76
N VAL A 253 4.10 19.35 -3.73
CA VAL A 253 4.26 19.62 -5.16
C VAL A 253 2.95 19.42 -5.91
N VAL A 254 2.63 20.38 -6.77
CA VAL A 254 1.59 20.29 -7.80
C VAL A 254 2.24 20.48 -9.17
N CYS A 255 2.01 19.53 -10.06
CA CYS A 255 2.50 19.53 -11.44
C CYS A 255 1.46 20.19 -12.36
N GLU A 256 1.88 21.11 -13.22
CA GLU A 256 1.04 21.75 -14.25
C GLU A 256 1.37 21.15 -15.63
N LEU A 257 0.36 20.68 -16.34
CA LEU A 257 0.47 20.12 -17.70
C LEU A 257 -0.35 20.99 -18.68
N ASN A 258 0.31 21.53 -19.70
CA ASN A 258 -0.35 22.18 -20.83
C ASN A 258 -1.13 21.16 -21.65
N ILE A 259 -2.43 21.38 -21.82
CA ILE A 259 -3.34 20.58 -22.63
C ILE A 259 -3.40 21.17 -24.06
N PRO A 260 -2.98 20.43 -25.10
CA PRO A 260 -3.04 20.91 -26.47
C PRO A 260 -4.48 20.93 -27.02
N ALA A 261 -4.77 21.86 -27.94
CA ALA A 261 -6.08 21.95 -28.59
C ALA A 261 -6.43 20.71 -29.46
N ASP A 262 -5.43 20.01 -30.00
CA ASP A 262 -5.62 18.71 -30.62
C ASP A 262 -5.76 17.61 -29.55
N VAL A 263 -6.82 16.81 -29.68
CA VAL A 263 -7.16 15.69 -28.79
C VAL A 263 -6.44 14.39 -29.13
N ALA A 264 -5.70 14.33 -30.26
CA ALA A 264 -4.74 13.25 -30.54
C ALA A 264 -3.34 13.51 -29.95
N THR A 265 -3.04 14.73 -29.49
CA THR A 265 -1.76 15.09 -28.90
C THR A 265 -1.83 14.99 -27.37
N LEU A 266 -0.78 14.43 -26.76
CA LEU A 266 -0.65 14.32 -25.30
C LEU A 266 -0.42 15.71 -24.66
N PRO A 267 -0.92 15.95 -23.43
CA PRO A 267 -0.48 17.06 -22.60
C PRO A 267 1.03 17.01 -22.35
N THR A 268 1.62 18.18 -22.11
CA THR A 268 3.06 18.33 -21.84
C THR A 268 3.27 19.03 -20.50
N VAL A 269 4.17 18.50 -19.67
CA VAL A 269 4.53 19.14 -18.40
C VAL A 269 5.08 20.55 -18.66
N ALA A 270 4.51 21.53 -17.96
CA ALA A 270 4.65 22.96 -18.24
C ALA A 270 5.22 23.74 -17.05
N GLY A 271 4.84 23.37 -15.83
CA GLY A 271 5.19 24.10 -14.60
C GLY A 271 5.10 23.23 -13.36
N VAL A 272 5.60 23.76 -12.24
CA VAL A 272 5.59 23.12 -10.92
C VAL A 272 5.30 24.18 -9.88
N VAL A 273 4.30 23.95 -9.03
CA VAL A 273 4.08 24.75 -7.82
C VAL A 273 4.56 23.95 -6.62
N LYS A 274 5.57 24.49 -5.92
CA LYS A 274 6.05 23.97 -4.64
C LYS A 274 5.27 24.63 -3.52
N LEU A 275 4.80 23.85 -2.55
CA LEU A 275 3.99 24.31 -1.42
C LEU A 275 4.81 24.19 -0.13
N GLY A 276 5.15 25.34 0.45
CA GLY A 276 6.00 25.42 1.65
C GLY A 276 5.25 25.07 2.95
N SER A 277 6.00 24.77 4.02
CA SER A 277 5.40 24.60 5.35
C SER A 277 4.89 25.91 5.95
N GLN A 278 3.72 25.86 6.57
CA GLN A 278 3.05 27.01 7.17
C GLN A 278 3.14 26.96 8.69
N ASP A 279 2.95 28.11 9.34
CA ASP A 279 2.66 28.18 10.77
C ASP A 279 1.35 27.43 11.06
N THR A 280 1.33 26.55 12.05
CA THR A 280 0.10 25.81 12.40
C THR A 280 -0.89 26.69 13.16
N GLY A 281 -0.43 27.79 13.75
CA GLY A 281 -1.11 28.62 14.74
C GLY A 281 -1.18 27.99 16.13
N PHE A 282 -0.55 26.82 16.36
CA PHE A 282 -0.43 26.15 17.66
C PHE A 282 1.02 26.22 18.17
N ASN A 283 1.17 26.23 19.50
CA ASN A 283 2.46 26.38 20.16
C ASN A 283 2.78 25.21 21.09
N ILE A 284 4.07 24.99 21.33
CA ILE A 284 4.63 23.94 22.16
C ILE A 284 5.92 24.43 22.82
N ASP A 285 6.14 24.11 24.09
CA ASP A 285 7.48 24.24 24.68
C ASP A 285 8.35 23.10 24.13
N ALA A 286 9.07 23.35 23.03
CA ALA A 286 9.83 22.33 22.32
C ALA A 286 11.19 22.02 22.97
N ASN A 287 11.67 22.95 23.80
CA ASN A 287 13.02 22.95 24.37
C ASN A 287 13.04 22.70 25.90
N GLY A 288 11.92 22.88 26.59
CA GLY A 288 11.76 22.71 28.04
C GLY A 288 12.06 23.96 28.88
N ASP A 289 12.09 25.16 28.31
CA ASP A 289 12.41 26.42 29.01
C ASP A 289 11.18 27.12 29.64
N GLY A 290 9.98 26.66 29.32
CA GLY A 290 8.70 27.24 29.76
C GLY A 290 8.03 28.18 28.75
N THR A 291 8.64 28.43 27.60
CA THR A 291 8.12 29.32 26.55
C THR A 291 7.51 28.51 25.39
N PRO A 292 6.23 28.68 25.03
CA PRO A 292 5.65 27.98 23.89
C PRO A 292 6.10 28.53 22.52
N ASP A 293 7.00 27.83 21.86
CA ASP A 293 7.41 28.02 20.46
C ASP A 293 6.26 27.74 19.47
N PRO A 294 6.11 28.47 18.35
CA PRO A 294 5.16 28.11 17.28
C PRO A 294 5.60 26.84 16.53
N THR A 295 4.69 25.92 16.24
CA THR A 295 4.99 24.77 15.36
C THR A 295 4.71 25.09 13.89
N ARG A 296 5.31 24.31 12.98
CA ARG A 296 5.05 24.44 11.53
C ARG A 296 4.67 23.07 10.95
N ALA A 297 3.92 23.06 9.86
CA ALA A 297 3.63 21.81 9.17
C ALA A 297 3.77 21.96 7.66
N PHE A 298 4.41 20.99 7.02
CA PHE A 298 4.43 20.89 5.56
C PHE A 298 3.18 20.18 5.06
N PRO A 299 2.56 20.64 3.95
CA PRO A 299 1.44 19.92 3.36
C PRO A 299 1.88 18.53 2.89
N ASN A 300 1.08 17.52 3.14
CA ASN A 300 1.36 16.12 2.82
C ASN A 300 0.04 15.38 2.52
N GLN A 301 0.11 14.18 1.94
CA GLN A 301 -1.07 13.37 1.59
C GLN A 301 -2.12 14.19 0.79
N MET A 302 -1.71 14.89 -0.26
CA MET A 302 -2.56 15.84 -0.99
C MET A 302 -3.58 15.11 -1.87
N GLN A 303 -4.72 14.72 -1.28
CA GLN A 303 -5.72 13.84 -1.90
C GLN A 303 -6.43 14.46 -3.11
N SER A 304 -6.77 15.74 -3.03
CA SER A 304 -7.54 16.42 -4.06
C SER A 304 -7.03 17.84 -4.34
N ILE A 305 -7.45 18.36 -5.48
CA ILE A 305 -7.28 19.74 -5.89
C ILE A 305 -8.56 20.17 -6.60
N VAL A 306 -9.10 21.33 -6.27
CA VAL A 306 -10.36 21.84 -6.83
C VAL A 306 -10.14 23.26 -7.31
N ILE A 307 -10.42 23.52 -8.59
CA ILE A 307 -10.28 24.86 -9.20
C ILE A 307 -11.60 25.62 -9.07
N ARG A 308 -11.54 26.86 -8.60
CA ARG A 308 -12.67 27.79 -8.51
C ARG A 308 -12.16 29.18 -8.85
N ASP A 309 -12.86 29.87 -9.75
CA ASP A 309 -12.41 31.15 -10.32
C ASP A 309 -10.96 31.05 -10.85
N ASN A 310 -10.03 31.86 -10.34
CA ASN A 310 -8.60 31.80 -10.67
C ASN A 310 -7.73 31.14 -9.58
N GLN A 311 -8.34 30.43 -8.62
CA GLN A 311 -7.65 29.72 -7.53
C GLN A 311 -7.80 28.21 -7.66
N ALA A 312 -6.84 27.46 -7.10
CA ALA A 312 -7.00 26.04 -6.81
C ALA A 312 -6.77 25.77 -5.32
N TYR A 313 -7.61 24.91 -4.73
CA TYR A 313 -7.68 24.64 -3.30
C TYR A 313 -7.35 23.17 -3.04
N LEU A 314 -6.49 22.91 -2.06
CA LEU A 314 -5.89 21.60 -1.78
C LEU A 314 -6.09 21.20 -0.30
N PRO A 315 -7.21 20.55 0.06
CA PRO A 315 -7.36 19.94 1.38
C PRO A 315 -6.38 18.78 1.53
N ASN A 316 -5.62 18.76 2.63
CA ASN A 316 -4.54 17.81 2.85
C ASN A 316 -4.20 17.61 4.35
N ILE A 317 -3.49 16.54 4.67
CA ILE A 317 -2.98 16.26 6.03
C ILE A 317 -1.55 16.78 6.11
N ALA A 318 -1.36 17.96 6.72
CA ALA A 318 -0.02 18.48 6.94
C ALA A 318 0.62 17.86 8.19
N ALA A 319 1.95 17.74 8.17
CA ALA A 319 2.71 17.08 9.25
C ALA A 319 3.73 18.03 9.90
N SER A 320 3.74 18.03 11.24
CA SER A 320 4.69 18.70 12.13
C SER A 320 5.47 17.61 12.91
N PRO A 321 6.46 16.93 12.28
CA PRO A 321 7.15 15.81 12.89
C PRO A 321 8.17 16.19 13.98
N SER A 322 8.41 17.48 14.21
CA SER A 322 9.37 17.92 15.23
C SER A 322 8.89 17.58 16.64
N LYS A 323 9.85 17.36 17.53
CA LYS A 323 9.58 16.94 18.91
C LYS A 323 9.04 18.09 19.79
N PRO A 324 8.35 17.75 20.91
CA PRO A 324 7.84 16.43 21.26
C PRO A 324 6.51 16.09 20.59
N LEU A 325 6.42 14.86 20.07
CA LEU A 325 5.24 14.24 19.46
C LEU A 325 4.09 14.14 20.48
N LYS A 326 2.89 14.62 20.12
CA LYS A 326 1.64 14.59 20.91
C LYS A 326 0.42 15.00 20.07
N PHE A 327 -0.75 14.54 20.51
CA PHE A 327 -2.02 14.64 19.77
C PHE A 327 -2.37 16.01 19.17
N ASN A 328 -1.99 17.12 19.80
CA ASN A 328 -2.40 18.46 19.37
C ASN A 328 -1.34 19.27 18.59
N VAL A 329 -0.27 18.64 18.09
CA VAL A 329 0.66 19.28 17.14
C VAL A 329 0.97 18.43 15.91
N ASP A 330 1.06 17.11 16.05
CA ASP A 330 1.65 16.20 15.04
C ASP A 330 1.05 16.37 13.63
N THR A 331 -0.27 16.30 13.53
CA THR A 331 -1.02 16.34 12.27
C THR A 331 -1.94 17.56 12.25
N GLN A 332 -2.12 18.15 11.06
CA GLN A 332 -2.82 19.42 10.89
C GLN A 332 -3.76 19.43 9.68
N ALA A 333 -4.95 20.03 9.87
CA ALA A 333 -6.04 20.04 8.91
C ALA A 333 -5.92 21.18 7.88
N PHE A 334 -5.00 21.05 6.93
CA PHE A 334 -4.63 22.12 6.01
C PHE A 334 -5.54 22.21 4.78
N VAL A 335 -5.84 23.44 4.33
CA VAL A 335 -6.27 23.72 2.95
C VAL A 335 -5.32 24.75 2.33
N ASN A 336 -4.41 24.27 1.47
CA ASN A 336 -3.49 25.12 0.73
C ASN A 336 -4.18 25.76 -0.48
N VAL A 337 -3.71 26.93 -0.91
CA VAL A 337 -4.29 27.68 -2.04
C VAL A 337 -3.21 28.06 -3.04
N ILE A 338 -3.48 27.84 -4.33
CA ILE A 338 -2.67 28.27 -5.45
C ILE A 338 -3.42 29.39 -6.18
N ASP A 339 -2.80 30.55 -6.36
CA ASP A 339 -3.31 31.63 -7.21
C ASP A 339 -2.90 31.42 -8.68
N ASN A 340 -3.61 32.10 -9.58
CA ASN A 340 -3.38 32.08 -11.03
C ASN A 340 -3.59 30.71 -11.71
N ALA A 341 -4.46 29.89 -11.13
CA ALA A 341 -4.72 28.52 -11.56
C ALA A 341 -5.43 28.44 -12.94
N ALA A 342 -6.28 29.40 -13.28
CA ALA A 342 -6.95 29.46 -14.59
C ALA A 342 -6.23 30.37 -15.59
N THR A 343 -5.61 31.46 -15.11
CA THR A 343 -4.95 32.48 -15.93
C THR A 343 -3.75 33.08 -15.22
N GLY A 344 -2.66 33.30 -15.96
CA GLY A 344 -1.38 33.78 -15.42
C GLY A 344 -0.35 32.66 -15.25
N THR A 345 0.55 32.82 -14.29
CA THR A 345 1.54 31.81 -13.89
C THR A 345 1.17 31.32 -12.48
N PRO A 346 0.92 30.02 -12.26
CA PRO A 346 0.48 29.50 -10.97
C PRO A 346 1.51 29.72 -9.87
N THR A 347 1.04 30.12 -8.68
CA THR A 347 1.91 30.46 -7.53
C THR A 347 1.29 30.02 -6.21
N ASP A 348 2.11 29.50 -5.29
CA ASP A 348 1.70 29.24 -3.91
C ASP A 348 1.19 30.53 -3.25
N ALA A 349 -0.08 30.53 -2.87
CA ALA A 349 -0.75 31.64 -2.19
C ALA A 349 -0.93 31.36 -0.68
N SER A 350 -0.40 30.24 -0.17
CA SER A 350 -0.61 29.84 1.23
C SER A 350 -0.02 30.83 2.25
N ALA A 351 0.87 31.73 1.86
CA ALA A 351 1.28 32.83 2.74
C ALA A 351 0.14 33.83 3.09
N ASN A 352 -0.98 33.84 2.36
CA ASN A 352 -2.07 34.83 2.53
C ASN A 352 -3.50 34.26 2.41
N LYS A 353 -3.71 33.10 1.77
CA LYS A 353 -5.06 32.52 1.50
C LYS A 353 -5.30 31.15 2.11
N PHE A 354 -4.27 30.59 2.73
CA PHE A 354 -4.28 29.32 3.46
C PHE A 354 -5.20 29.33 4.67
N ILE A 355 -5.63 28.14 5.10
CA ILE A 355 -6.23 27.95 6.42
C ILE A 355 -5.84 26.59 7.02
N ASN A 356 -5.43 26.59 8.29
CA ASN A 356 -5.41 25.38 9.12
C ASN A 356 -6.77 25.29 9.83
N MET A 357 -7.61 24.37 9.38
CA MET A 357 -9.00 24.27 9.87
C MET A 357 -9.07 23.97 11.37
N HIS A 358 -8.07 23.30 11.96
CA HIS A 358 -8.02 23.03 13.40
C HIS A 358 -8.07 24.30 14.28
N LEU A 359 -7.63 25.46 13.79
CA LEU A 359 -7.78 26.72 14.53
C LEU A 359 -9.25 27.04 14.77
N GLY A 360 -10.11 26.73 13.80
CA GLY A 360 -11.56 26.86 13.85
C GLY A 360 -12.31 25.83 14.71
N ALA A 361 -11.61 24.83 15.26
CA ALA A 361 -12.17 23.81 16.16
C ALA A 361 -11.92 24.13 17.65
N ARG A 362 -11.28 25.27 17.94
CA ARG A 362 -10.94 25.68 19.31
C ARG A 362 -12.17 26.03 20.13
N ASP A 363 -13.03 26.84 19.55
CA ASP A 363 -14.27 27.34 20.14
C ASP A 363 -15.43 26.81 19.27
N PRO A 364 -16.09 25.70 19.64
CA PRO A 364 -17.15 25.11 18.82
C PRO A 364 -18.40 25.99 18.76
N GLU A 365 -19.23 25.80 17.73
CA GLU A 365 -20.54 26.45 17.64
C GLU A 365 -21.43 26.05 18.85
N PRO A 366 -22.34 26.92 19.35
CA PRO A 366 -23.28 26.55 20.39
C PRO A 366 -24.00 25.22 20.11
N ASP A 367 -24.19 24.45 21.19
CA ASP A 367 -24.76 23.09 21.20
C ASP A 367 -23.96 22.04 20.38
N LYS A 368 -22.71 22.34 19.99
CA LYS A 368 -21.74 21.38 19.43
C LYS A 368 -20.65 20.97 20.42
N THR A 369 -20.10 19.78 20.20
CA THR A 369 -18.93 19.26 20.91
C THR A 369 -17.63 19.87 20.36
N LYS A 370 -16.57 19.88 21.17
CA LYS A 370 -15.23 20.27 20.70
C LYS A 370 -14.60 19.11 19.95
N LEU A 371 -14.59 19.20 18.62
CA LEU A 371 -14.07 18.18 17.71
C LEU A 371 -13.16 18.81 16.65
N PHE A 372 -11.96 18.28 16.52
CA PHE A 372 -10.96 18.73 15.55
C PHE A 372 -11.15 18.02 14.20
N PHE A 373 -10.86 18.73 13.13
CA PHE A 373 -11.19 18.32 11.76
C PHE A 373 -10.16 17.37 11.12
N ALA A 374 -9.97 16.17 11.69
CA ALA A 374 -9.02 15.17 11.21
C ALA A 374 -9.23 14.81 9.73
N ASN A 375 -8.11 14.56 9.03
CA ASN A 375 -8.00 14.11 7.66
C ASN A 375 -8.85 14.90 6.63
N PRO A 376 -8.46 16.15 6.27
CA PRO A 376 -9.07 16.87 5.17
C PRO A 376 -8.88 16.13 3.84
N TRP A 377 -9.95 15.96 3.07
CA TRP A 377 -9.92 15.12 1.87
C TRP A 377 -10.44 15.79 0.59
N ALA A 378 -11.60 16.44 0.66
CA ALA A 378 -12.27 17.08 -0.47
C ALA A 378 -12.87 18.43 -0.07
N ILE A 379 -13.14 19.30 -1.05
CA ILE A 379 -13.76 20.61 -0.82
C ILE A 379 -14.71 20.95 -1.97
N ALA A 380 -15.88 21.52 -1.67
CA ALA A 380 -16.83 22.03 -2.67
C ALA A 380 -17.34 23.41 -2.28
N PHE A 381 -17.89 24.15 -3.25
CA PHE A 381 -18.28 25.55 -3.08
C PHE A 381 -19.73 25.82 -3.52
N THR A 382 -20.42 26.72 -2.81
CA THR A 382 -21.80 27.12 -3.17
C THR A 382 -21.85 28.06 -4.38
N THR A 383 -20.76 28.76 -4.67
CA THR A 383 -20.58 29.62 -5.85
C THR A 383 -19.23 29.34 -6.51
N GLN A 384 -19.18 29.43 -7.84
CA GLN A 384 -17.99 29.08 -8.65
C GLN A 384 -17.02 30.26 -8.87
N SER A 385 -17.39 31.46 -8.44
CA SER A 385 -16.61 32.70 -8.49
C SER A 385 -17.11 33.70 -7.45
N GLY A 386 -16.34 34.75 -7.17
CA GLY A 386 -16.70 35.79 -6.20
C GLY A 386 -16.84 35.27 -4.75
N THR A 387 -17.70 35.89 -3.95
CA THR A 387 -17.99 35.46 -2.56
C THR A 387 -18.88 34.21 -2.50
N GLY A 388 -18.71 33.38 -1.48
CA GLY A 388 -19.59 32.24 -1.20
C GLY A 388 -19.22 31.48 0.07
N ASN A 389 -19.71 30.25 0.19
CA ASN A 389 -19.26 29.29 1.20
C ASN A 389 -18.46 28.17 0.54
N ALA A 390 -17.47 27.65 1.27
CA ALA A 390 -16.83 26.39 0.99
C ALA A 390 -17.24 25.35 2.05
N TYR A 391 -17.29 24.08 1.65
CA TYR A 391 -17.55 22.95 2.54
C TYR A 391 -16.43 21.93 2.33
N ALA A 392 -15.57 21.78 3.35
CA ALA A 392 -14.44 20.87 3.35
C ALA A 392 -14.79 19.58 4.12
N VAL A 393 -14.41 18.44 3.58
CA VAL A 393 -14.64 17.12 4.14
C VAL A 393 -13.53 16.76 5.13
N SER A 394 -13.89 16.54 6.39
CA SER A 394 -13.03 15.95 7.42
C SER A 394 -13.32 14.45 7.50
N ALA A 395 -12.52 13.68 6.77
CA ALA A 395 -12.69 12.23 6.63
C ALA A 395 -12.43 11.46 7.93
N GLY A 396 -11.68 12.04 8.87
CA GLY A 396 -11.32 11.38 10.12
C GLY A 396 -12.34 11.59 11.24
N SER A 397 -13.04 12.72 11.26
CA SER A 397 -13.96 13.09 12.34
C SER A 397 -15.44 13.01 11.95
N ASP A 398 -15.74 12.57 10.73
CA ASP A 398 -17.09 12.44 10.17
C ASP A 398 -17.83 13.78 10.00
N LEU A 399 -17.11 14.85 9.62
CA LEU A 399 -17.64 16.22 9.60
C LEU A 399 -17.55 16.89 8.21
N LEU A 400 -18.51 17.77 7.91
CA LEU A 400 -18.37 18.82 6.89
C LEU A 400 -18.07 20.17 7.57
N VAL A 401 -16.88 20.71 7.31
CA VAL A 401 -16.41 22.00 7.83
C VAL A 401 -16.85 23.11 6.89
N LYS A 402 -17.66 24.05 7.38
CA LYS A 402 -18.14 25.21 6.60
C LYS A 402 -17.20 26.39 6.77
N LEU A 403 -16.72 26.93 5.66
CA LEU A 403 -15.85 28.10 5.59
C LEU A 403 -16.49 29.19 4.73
N ASN A 404 -16.15 30.45 5.00
CA ASN A 404 -16.37 31.54 4.07
C ASN A 404 -15.30 31.50 2.97
N VAL A 405 -15.65 31.87 1.73
CA VAL A 405 -14.69 32.20 0.67
C VAL A 405 -14.98 33.59 0.12
N ASP A 406 -13.96 34.45 0.08
CA ASP A 406 -14.10 35.84 -0.34
C ASP A 406 -13.95 36.03 -1.86
N ALA A 407 -14.12 37.27 -2.34
CA ALA A 407 -14.00 37.61 -3.76
C ALA A 407 -12.55 37.56 -4.32
N THR A 408 -11.54 37.32 -3.47
CA THR A 408 -10.16 37.06 -3.87
C THR A 408 -9.81 35.57 -3.85
N GLY A 409 -10.70 34.72 -3.32
CA GLY A 409 -10.43 33.30 -3.08
C GLY A 409 -9.66 33.02 -1.79
N ALA A 410 -9.63 33.96 -0.84
CA ALA A 410 -9.18 33.68 0.52
C ALA A 410 -10.25 32.90 1.28
N LEU A 411 -9.84 31.85 2.01
CA LEU A 411 -10.69 31.15 2.96
C LEU A 411 -10.66 31.85 4.31
N SER A 412 -11.81 31.88 4.99
CA SER A 412 -11.87 32.27 6.40
C SER A 412 -12.91 31.46 7.16
N PHE A 413 -12.78 31.41 8.48
CA PHE A 413 -13.80 30.83 9.33
C PHE A 413 -15.12 31.61 9.29
N THR A 414 -16.19 30.95 9.70
CA THR A 414 -17.58 31.45 9.60
C THR A 414 -17.97 32.50 10.62
N VAL A 415 -17.25 32.61 11.74
CA VAL A 415 -17.57 33.51 12.86
C VAL A 415 -16.37 34.37 13.22
N ASP A 416 -15.27 33.77 13.68
CA ASP A 416 -14.04 34.45 14.07
C ASP A 416 -12.81 33.53 13.91
N ALA A 417 -11.63 33.96 14.38
CA ALA A 417 -10.36 33.25 14.22
C ALA A 417 -10.28 31.86 14.91
N ASN A 418 -11.21 31.55 15.82
CA ASN A 418 -11.24 30.29 16.58
C ASN A 418 -12.51 29.45 16.32
N THR A 419 -13.57 30.06 15.76
CA THR A 419 -14.91 29.46 15.70
C THR A 419 -15.37 29.15 14.27
N THR A 420 -15.52 27.85 13.97
CA THR A 420 -16.00 27.33 12.68
C THR A 420 -17.21 26.44 12.80
N ARG A 421 -18.19 26.69 11.93
CA ARG A 421 -19.39 25.86 11.80
C ARG A 421 -19.07 24.52 11.15
N TYR A 422 -19.66 23.46 11.66
CA TYR A 422 -19.57 22.15 11.03
C TYR A 422 -20.90 21.39 11.10
N ILE A 423 -21.20 20.64 10.04
CA ILE A 423 -22.23 19.60 10.06
C ILE A 423 -21.57 18.32 10.53
N ASP A 424 -22.09 17.74 11.62
CA ASP A 424 -21.75 16.39 12.04
C ASP A 424 -22.55 15.41 11.19
N LEU A 425 -21.88 14.43 10.57
CA LEU A 425 -22.53 13.38 9.79
C LEU A 425 -22.77 12.11 10.62
N ASN A 426 -22.21 12.03 11.83
CA ASN A 426 -22.17 10.86 12.70
C ASN A 426 -22.37 11.29 14.18
N ASN A 427 -23.43 12.07 14.45
CA ASN A 427 -23.84 12.39 15.81
C ASN A 427 -24.81 11.30 16.32
N PRO A 428 -24.45 10.52 17.36
CA PRO A 428 -25.32 9.45 17.89
C PRO A 428 -26.57 9.98 18.60
N GLU A 429 -26.59 11.25 19.03
CA GLU A 429 -27.74 11.88 19.68
C GLU A 429 -28.75 12.50 18.69
N ASP A 430 -28.47 12.47 17.38
CA ASP A 430 -29.36 12.98 16.33
C ASP A 430 -29.83 11.85 15.40
N PRO A 431 -31.13 11.48 15.39
CA PRO A 431 -31.68 10.44 14.51
C PRO A 431 -31.47 10.67 13.01
N ALA A 432 -31.15 11.89 12.55
CA ALA A 432 -30.76 12.15 11.16
C ALA A 432 -29.35 11.63 10.81
N THR A 433 -28.52 11.32 11.82
CA THR A 433 -27.10 10.92 11.69
C THR A 433 -26.67 9.78 12.62
N ALA A 434 -27.59 9.19 13.37
CA ALA A 434 -27.34 8.03 14.24
C ALA A 434 -27.60 6.69 13.51
N ASP A 435 -27.11 5.59 14.10
CA ASP A 435 -27.32 4.22 13.63
C ASP A 435 -27.07 4.04 12.12
N ALA A 436 -28.09 3.59 11.37
CA ALA A 436 -28.01 3.36 9.92
C ALA A 436 -27.92 4.66 9.08
N ASN A 437 -28.18 5.82 9.70
CA ASN A 437 -28.04 7.14 9.09
C ASN A 437 -26.65 7.75 9.35
N ALA A 438 -25.77 7.11 10.13
CA ALA A 438 -24.41 7.59 10.34
C ALA A 438 -23.63 7.68 9.01
N GLY A 439 -23.03 8.84 8.74
CA GLY A 439 -22.12 9.09 7.62
C GLY A 439 -20.68 8.97 8.06
N LYS A 440 -20.13 7.75 8.02
CA LYS A 440 -18.79 7.43 8.54
C LYS A 440 -17.72 7.41 7.46
N ASN A 441 -16.58 8.03 7.74
CA ASN A 441 -15.45 8.28 6.87
C ASN A 441 -15.86 8.92 5.52
N PRO A 442 -16.27 10.21 5.51
CA PRO A 442 -16.62 10.91 4.29
C PRO A 442 -15.39 11.16 3.40
N LEU A 443 -15.45 10.79 2.11
CA LEU A 443 -14.32 10.89 1.16
C LEU A 443 -14.60 11.77 -0.08
N GLY A 444 -15.78 12.37 -0.21
CA GLY A 444 -16.07 13.24 -1.34
C GLY A 444 -17.40 13.96 -1.23
N ILE A 445 -17.50 15.11 -1.88
CA ILE A 445 -18.65 16.02 -1.81
C ILE A 445 -18.95 16.61 -3.18
N VAL A 446 -20.24 16.68 -3.54
CA VAL A 446 -20.73 17.51 -4.66
C VAL A 446 -21.83 18.44 -4.17
N ILE A 447 -21.85 19.69 -4.64
CA ILE A 447 -22.90 20.66 -4.32
C ILE A 447 -23.79 20.89 -5.54
N ARG A 448 -25.06 20.50 -5.41
CA ARG A 448 -26.13 20.75 -6.38
C ARG A 448 -26.68 22.16 -6.12
N ASN A 449 -26.87 22.93 -7.20
CA ASN A 449 -27.48 24.27 -7.26
C ASN A 449 -26.92 25.38 -6.32
N GLY A 450 -25.90 25.08 -5.50
CA GLY A 450 -25.40 25.95 -4.43
C GLY A 450 -26.14 25.80 -3.10
N ASP A 451 -27.16 24.95 -3.02
CA ASP A 451 -28.08 24.81 -1.87
C ASP A 451 -28.06 23.43 -1.19
N THR A 452 -27.60 22.38 -1.89
CA THR A 452 -27.70 20.99 -1.43
C THR A 452 -26.39 20.24 -1.67
N ALA A 453 -25.72 19.79 -0.62
CA ALA A 453 -24.56 18.90 -0.75
C ALA A 453 -24.97 17.43 -0.69
N TYR A 454 -24.22 16.59 -1.40
CA TYR A 454 -24.25 15.14 -1.31
C TYR A 454 -22.82 14.69 -0.99
N THR A 455 -22.66 13.99 0.15
CA THR A 455 -21.34 13.56 0.65
C THR A 455 -21.27 12.03 0.64
N MET A 456 -20.24 11.46 -0.01
CA MET A 456 -19.97 10.02 -0.04
C MET A 456 -19.27 9.61 1.25
N ASN A 457 -19.86 8.64 1.96
CA ASN A 457 -19.36 8.10 3.23
C ASN A 457 -18.91 6.65 3.03
N TYR A 458 -17.62 6.39 3.12
CA TYR A 458 -17.01 5.14 2.68
C TYR A 458 -17.27 3.98 3.65
N VAL A 459 -17.13 4.21 4.96
CA VAL A 459 -17.28 3.15 5.97
C VAL A 459 -18.75 2.80 6.19
N SER A 460 -19.65 3.78 6.21
CA SER A 460 -21.09 3.54 6.35
C SER A 460 -21.82 3.16 5.05
N ARG A 461 -21.11 3.15 3.91
CA ARG A 461 -21.63 2.76 2.58
C ARG A 461 -22.92 3.51 2.17
N ASN A 462 -22.97 4.80 2.50
CA ASN A 462 -24.12 5.66 2.28
C ASN A 462 -23.71 7.08 1.80
N VAL A 463 -24.70 7.90 1.42
CA VAL A 463 -24.53 9.31 1.08
C VAL A 463 -25.38 10.17 2.01
N SER A 464 -24.75 11.13 2.69
CA SER A 464 -25.46 12.17 3.45
C SER A 464 -25.88 13.31 2.52
N VAL A 465 -27.18 13.62 2.51
CA VAL A 465 -27.76 14.78 1.81
C VAL A 465 -27.92 15.92 2.79
N VAL A 466 -27.31 17.07 2.51
CA VAL A 466 -27.20 18.19 3.44
C VAL A 466 -27.78 19.46 2.82
N ASN A 467 -28.75 20.07 3.50
CA ASN A 467 -29.27 21.39 3.15
C ASN A 467 -28.31 22.47 3.66
N LEU A 468 -27.76 23.27 2.75
CA LEU A 468 -26.70 24.27 3.02
C LEU A 468 -27.24 25.65 3.42
N ALA A 469 -28.55 25.85 3.30
CA ALA A 469 -29.24 27.02 3.85
C ALA A 469 -29.54 26.86 5.35
N THR A 470 -29.68 25.62 5.83
CA THR A 470 -29.86 25.29 7.26
C THR A 470 -28.65 24.66 7.92
N ASP A 471 -27.65 24.21 7.14
CA ASP A 471 -26.51 23.39 7.58
C ASP A 471 -26.95 22.12 8.35
N GLN A 472 -27.87 21.33 7.76
CA GLN A 472 -28.46 20.13 8.37
C GLN A 472 -28.48 18.94 7.39
N VAL A 473 -28.24 17.73 7.90
CA VAL A 473 -28.52 16.49 7.18
C VAL A 473 -30.03 16.32 7.08
N ILE A 474 -30.56 16.19 5.86
CA ILE A 474 -32.01 16.07 5.60
C ILE A 474 -32.42 14.66 5.14
N GLN A 475 -31.47 13.86 4.66
CA GLN A 475 -31.67 12.49 4.22
C GLN A 475 -30.33 11.76 4.20
N VAL A 476 -30.35 10.44 4.41
CA VAL A 476 -29.19 9.57 4.18
C VAL A 476 -29.60 8.43 3.24
N ILE A 477 -28.77 8.19 2.22
CA ILE A 477 -29.07 7.29 1.10
C ILE A 477 -28.07 6.13 1.13
N LYS A 478 -28.53 4.95 1.51
CA LYS A 478 -27.73 3.71 1.46
C LYS A 478 -27.33 3.38 0.01
N LEU A 479 -26.04 3.15 -0.24
CA LEU A 479 -25.51 2.82 -1.57
C LEU A 479 -25.44 1.31 -1.81
N THR A 480 -24.96 0.56 -0.83
CA THR A 480 -24.78 -0.90 -0.86
C THR A 480 -25.09 -1.51 0.51
N ASP A 481 -25.11 -2.84 0.62
CA ASP A 481 -25.37 -3.52 1.88
C ASP A 481 -24.13 -3.49 2.81
N LEU A 482 -24.39 -3.42 4.12
CA LEU A 482 -23.39 -3.75 5.13
C LEU A 482 -23.16 -5.28 5.13
N PRO A 483 -22.00 -5.77 5.58
CA PRO A 483 -21.73 -7.18 5.74
C PRO A 483 -22.78 -7.90 6.62
N PRO A 484 -23.06 -9.20 6.39
CA PRO A 484 -24.00 -9.95 7.22
C PRO A 484 -23.51 -10.11 8.66
N ALA A 485 -24.43 -10.01 9.62
CA ALA A 485 -24.12 -10.13 11.05
C ALA A 485 -23.44 -11.46 11.41
N GLY A 486 -22.43 -11.41 12.28
CA GLY A 486 -21.66 -12.55 12.75
C GLY A 486 -20.66 -13.11 11.74
N THR A 487 -20.30 -12.35 10.70
CA THR A 487 -19.31 -12.75 9.69
C THR A 487 -17.98 -12.01 9.86
N LEU A 488 -16.87 -12.61 9.40
CA LEU A 488 -15.57 -11.94 9.35
C LEU A 488 -15.64 -10.60 8.61
N ALA A 489 -16.42 -10.50 7.54
CA ALA A 489 -16.58 -9.24 6.80
C ALA A 489 -17.21 -8.11 7.66
N GLU A 490 -18.03 -8.45 8.67
CA GLU A 490 -18.54 -7.50 9.66
C GLU A 490 -17.45 -7.05 10.64
N GLU A 491 -16.68 -8.00 11.18
CA GLU A 491 -15.52 -7.73 12.04
C GLU A 491 -14.49 -6.82 11.34
N LEU A 492 -14.18 -7.10 10.07
CA LEU A 492 -13.30 -6.26 9.27
C LEU A 492 -13.89 -4.85 9.05
N LEU A 493 -15.22 -4.69 8.96
CA LEU A 493 -15.83 -3.35 8.85
C LEU A 493 -15.78 -2.58 10.17
N VAL A 494 -15.95 -3.25 11.32
CA VAL A 494 -15.72 -2.64 12.64
C VAL A 494 -14.26 -2.21 12.78
N GLY A 495 -13.31 -3.05 12.39
CA GLY A 495 -11.89 -2.70 12.40
C GLY A 495 -11.54 -1.53 11.48
N LYS A 496 -12.16 -1.48 10.29
CA LYS A 496 -12.07 -0.36 9.36
C LYS A 496 -12.58 0.95 9.97
N GLU A 497 -13.70 0.91 10.69
CA GLU A 497 -14.21 2.08 11.43
C GLU A 497 -13.21 2.56 12.49
N MET A 498 -12.64 1.66 13.28
CA MET A 498 -11.65 1.99 14.31
C MET A 498 -10.34 2.55 13.74
N PHE A 499 -9.98 2.18 12.50
CA PHE A 499 -8.78 2.68 11.84
C PHE A 499 -8.96 4.10 11.26
N PHE A 500 -10.14 4.39 10.71
CA PHE A 500 -10.41 5.65 10.00
C PHE A 500 -11.17 6.71 10.81
N SER A 501 -11.72 6.38 11.98
CA SER A 501 -12.35 7.37 12.87
C SER A 501 -11.37 7.89 13.92
N SER A 502 -11.34 9.21 14.12
CA SER A 502 -10.69 9.84 15.28
C SER A 502 -11.57 9.79 16.54
N ARG A 503 -12.85 9.44 16.36
CA ARG A 503 -13.89 9.41 17.39
C ARG A 503 -14.08 7.98 17.91
N GLY A 504 -14.65 7.13 17.06
CA GLY A 504 -15.18 5.82 17.40
C GLY A 504 -16.43 5.92 18.29
N HIS A 505 -17.43 5.08 18.04
CA HIS A 505 -18.64 4.97 18.86
C HIS A 505 -18.75 3.54 19.40
N PHE A 506 -18.83 3.43 20.72
CA PHE A 506 -18.72 2.18 21.46
C PHE A 506 -20.01 1.88 22.22
N ASN A 507 -20.29 0.60 22.42
CA ASN A 507 -21.48 0.15 23.14
C ASN A 507 -21.46 0.66 24.60
N ARG A 508 -22.60 1.16 25.09
CA ARG A 508 -22.72 1.84 26.39
C ARG A 508 -23.59 1.09 27.40
N PRO A 509 -23.03 0.17 28.21
CA PRO A 509 -23.70 -0.42 29.37
C PRO A 509 -24.20 0.62 30.38
N ALA A 510 -25.32 0.31 31.03
CA ALA A 510 -25.91 1.17 32.05
C ALA A 510 -24.97 1.37 33.24
N GLY A 511 -24.81 2.63 33.69
CA GLY A 511 -23.89 3.01 34.76
C GLY A 511 -22.46 3.34 34.31
N THR A 512 -22.18 3.32 33.00
CA THR A 512 -20.88 3.75 32.46
C THR A 512 -20.76 5.29 32.52
N THR A 513 -19.81 5.77 33.31
CA THR A 513 -19.43 7.19 33.46
C THR A 513 -18.19 7.58 32.64
N ALA A 514 -17.43 6.59 32.16
CA ALA A 514 -16.45 6.80 31.11
C ALA A 514 -17.13 7.15 29.77
N SER A 515 -16.39 7.82 28.90
CA SER A 515 -16.81 8.07 27.52
C SER A 515 -16.83 6.77 26.74
N THR A 516 -17.90 6.54 25.99
CA THR A 516 -18.02 5.48 24.98
C THR A 516 -17.88 6.05 23.58
N ASP A 517 -17.23 7.20 23.48
CA ASP A 517 -17.09 8.04 22.29
C ASP A 517 -15.76 8.78 22.38
N ASN A 518 -15.12 9.12 21.26
CA ASN A 518 -13.86 9.89 21.22
C ASN A 518 -12.68 9.23 21.98
N ARG A 519 -12.66 7.89 22.04
CA ARG A 519 -11.62 7.13 22.77
C ARG A 519 -10.33 6.94 21.96
N LEU A 520 -10.43 7.05 20.63
CA LEU A 520 -9.33 6.82 19.68
C LEU A 520 -8.36 8.01 19.57
N SER A 521 -8.85 9.23 19.74
CA SER A 521 -8.04 10.45 19.80
C SER A 521 -8.72 11.50 20.67
N SER A 522 -7.92 12.20 21.48
CA SER A 522 -8.42 13.33 22.27
C SER A 522 -8.97 14.40 21.34
N GLU A 523 -10.21 14.83 21.63
CA GLU A 523 -10.99 15.81 20.84
C GLU A 523 -11.07 15.49 19.34
N GLY A 524 -10.88 14.23 18.93
CA GLY A 524 -10.95 13.80 17.52
C GLY A 524 -9.83 14.33 16.63
N TRP A 525 -8.65 14.66 17.17
CA TRP A 525 -7.57 15.32 16.42
C TRP A 525 -6.98 14.50 15.26
N GLN A 526 -6.73 13.21 15.48
CA GLN A 526 -6.12 12.32 14.49
C GLN A 526 -6.64 10.88 14.59
N ASN A 527 -6.25 9.99 13.69
CA ASN A 527 -6.54 8.55 13.73
C ASN A 527 -5.41 7.74 13.09
N CYS A 528 -5.52 6.41 13.07
CA CYS A 528 -4.51 5.55 12.46
C CYS A 528 -4.28 5.92 10.97
N GLY A 529 -5.37 6.19 10.24
CA GLY A 529 -5.33 6.66 8.86
C GLY A 529 -4.65 8.02 8.64
N SER A 530 -4.43 8.84 9.69
CA SER A 530 -3.70 10.12 9.59
C SER A 530 -2.22 9.93 9.28
N CYS A 531 -1.58 8.87 9.80
CA CYS A 531 -0.17 8.54 9.54
C CYS A 531 0.02 7.27 8.68
N HIS A 532 -1.03 6.43 8.58
CA HIS A 532 -1.04 5.18 7.83
C HIS A 532 -2.15 5.18 6.78
N PHE A 533 -2.04 6.03 5.76
CA PHE A 533 -3.02 6.11 4.67
C PHE A 533 -3.36 4.73 4.09
N ALA A 534 -4.64 4.33 4.16
CA ALA A 534 -5.11 3.01 3.72
C ALA A 534 -4.35 1.80 4.31
N GLY A 535 -3.72 1.96 5.49
CA GLY A 535 -2.85 0.94 6.08
C GLY A 535 -1.38 1.01 5.64
N LEU A 536 -1.01 1.99 4.82
CA LEU A 536 0.33 2.17 4.27
C LEU A 536 1.13 3.19 5.12
N THR A 537 1.76 4.18 4.49
CA THR A 537 2.64 5.18 5.12
C THR A 537 2.34 6.57 4.59
N ASP A 538 2.37 7.55 5.49
CA ASP A 538 2.40 9.00 5.20
C ASP A 538 3.76 9.50 4.67
N ALA A 539 4.78 8.64 4.60
CA ALA A 539 6.17 8.98 4.29
C ALA A 539 6.82 10.01 5.25
N VAL A 540 6.28 10.20 6.46
CA VAL A 540 6.83 11.07 7.50
C VAL A 540 7.70 10.26 8.45
N VAL A 541 8.78 10.88 8.94
CA VAL A 541 9.66 10.35 10.00
C VAL A 541 9.35 11.12 11.28
N TRP A 542 8.71 10.46 12.25
CA TRP A 542 8.19 11.06 13.47
C TRP A 542 9.17 10.88 14.64
N GLN A 543 9.32 11.91 15.48
CA GLN A 543 10.25 11.91 16.62
C GLN A 543 9.68 11.17 17.84
N PHE A 544 9.65 9.84 17.78
CA PHE A 544 9.18 8.99 18.88
C PHE A 544 10.23 8.85 20.02
N VAL A 545 9.80 8.27 21.14
CA VAL A 545 10.66 7.96 22.30
C VAL A 545 11.83 7.00 21.97
N PRO A 546 11.68 5.92 21.18
CA PRO A 546 12.81 5.09 20.74
C PRO A 546 13.75 5.74 19.70
N GLY A 547 13.52 7.00 19.27
CA GLY A 547 14.24 7.66 18.17
C GLY A 547 13.30 8.04 17.02
N PRO A 548 13.81 8.69 15.96
CA PRO A 548 13.01 9.06 14.79
C PRO A 548 12.60 7.80 14.01
N ARG A 549 11.30 7.56 13.85
CA ARG A 549 10.80 6.39 13.10
C ARG A 549 9.80 6.82 12.03
N LYS A 550 10.03 6.37 10.81
CA LYS A 550 9.05 6.46 9.72
C LYS A 550 7.77 5.70 10.08
N SER A 551 6.60 6.23 9.73
CA SER A 551 5.33 5.47 9.78
C SER A 551 5.45 4.18 8.96
N ILE A 552 5.34 3.02 9.60
CA ILE A 552 5.55 1.73 8.96
C ILE A 552 4.31 1.30 8.16
N PRO A 553 4.45 0.92 6.89
CA PRO A 553 3.35 0.36 6.12
C PRO A 553 3.01 -1.06 6.60
N MET A 554 1.72 -1.31 6.76
CA MET A 554 1.17 -2.49 7.46
C MET A 554 0.79 -3.62 6.50
N ASN A 555 0.79 -3.39 5.18
CA ASN A 555 0.51 -4.38 4.14
C ASN A 555 1.46 -5.60 4.14
N GLY A 556 2.64 -5.45 4.76
CA GLY A 556 3.60 -6.53 5.00
C GLY A 556 3.76 -6.90 6.48
N THR A 557 2.77 -6.59 7.33
CA THR A 557 2.72 -7.03 8.74
C THR A 557 2.38 -8.51 8.85
N TRP A 558 1.53 -9.03 7.96
CA TRP A 558 1.32 -10.46 7.74
C TRP A 558 1.75 -10.83 6.31
N SER A 559 2.01 -12.11 6.07
CA SER A 559 2.19 -12.62 4.71
C SER A 559 0.84 -12.65 3.97
N PRO A 560 0.70 -12.06 2.77
CA PRO A 560 -0.54 -12.13 1.99
C PRO A 560 -0.90 -13.58 1.63
N HIS A 561 0.10 -14.46 1.50
CA HIS A 561 -0.07 -15.89 1.24
C HIS A 561 -0.19 -16.75 2.52
N ASN A 562 -0.06 -16.16 3.71
CA ASN A 562 -0.23 -16.85 4.99
C ASN A 562 -0.59 -15.86 6.12
N PRO A 563 -1.88 -15.70 6.47
CA PRO A 563 -2.31 -14.79 7.54
C PRO A 563 -1.89 -15.24 8.95
N PHE A 564 -1.13 -16.33 9.11
CA PHE A 564 -0.54 -16.74 10.39
C PHE A 564 0.98 -16.46 10.48
N ASP A 565 1.61 -16.00 9.40
CA ASP A 565 3.01 -15.54 9.39
C ASP A 565 3.03 -14.01 9.60
N GLN A 566 3.25 -13.60 10.86
CA GLN A 566 3.29 -12.20 11.28
C GLN A 566 4.74 -11.73 11.39
N ARG A 567 5.07 -10.52 10.93
CA ARG A 567 6.34 -9.85 11.22
C ARG A 567 6.38 -9.35 12.67
N MET A 568 7.57 -9.23 13.26
CA MET A 568 7.72 -8.39 14.45
C MET A 568 7.39 -6.93 14.13
N LEU A 569 6.92 -6.18 15.13
CA LEU A 569 6.36 -4.85 14.94
C LEU A 569 7.34 -3.74 15.39
N ASN A 570 7.18 -2.57 14.76
CA ASN A 570 8.13 -1.45 14.80
C ASN A 570 9.56 -1.77 14.26
N TYR A 571 10.36 -0.73 13.98
CA TYR A 571 11.74 -0.91 13.49
C TYR A 571 12.71 -1.40 14.57
N SER A 572 12.44 -1.14 15.86
CA SER A 572 13.30 -1.61 16.96
C SER A 572 12.79 -2.90 17.63
N ALA A 573 11.95 -3.69 16.95
CA ALA A 573 11.40 -4.97 17.43
C ALA A 573 10.86 -4.94 18.88
N PHE A 574 10.10 -3.89 19.22
CA PHE A 574 9.66 -3.61 20.59
C PHE A 574 8.16 -3.83 20.85
N PHE A 575 7.39 -4.22 19.83
CA PHE A 575 5.99 -4.64 19.92
C PHE A 575 5.86 -6.01 19.24
N ASP A 576 5.07 -6.92 19.81
CA ASP A 576 4.76 -8.23 19.20
C ASP A 576 3.26 -8.41 18.89
N GLU A 577 2.39 -7.55 19.40
CA GLU A 577 0.95 -7.55 19.11
C GLU A 577 0.52 -6.20 18.50
N VAL A 578 -0.43 -6.19 17.55
CA VAL A 578 -0.96 -4.92 17.02
C VAL A 578 -1.78 -4.21 18.12
N GLU A 579 -2.29 -5.00 19.06
CA GLU A 579 -2.89 -4.59 20.31
C GLU A 579 -1.96 -3.75 21.21
N ASP A 580 -0.62 -3.83 21.05
CA ASP A 580 0.33 -2.98 21.78
C ASP A 580 0.22 -1.49 21.41
N PHE A 581 -0.27 -1.18 20.20
CA PHE A 581 -0.47 0.19 19.74
C PHE A 581 -1.58 0.94 20.50
N GLU A 582 -2.30 0.29 21.43
CA GLU A 582 -3.04 0.95 22.51
C GLU A 582 -2.18 1.99 23.25
N ILE A 583 -0.87 1.75 23.37
CA ILE A 583 0.10 2.72 23.94
C ILE A 583 0.17 4.00 23.08
N ASN A 584 0.12 3.89 21.74
CA ASN A 584 0.07 5.04 20.83
C ASN A 584 -1.30 5.73 20.86
N VAL A 585 -2.40 4.98 20.91
CA VAL A 585 -3.76 5.54 21.06
C VAL A 585 -3.84 6.43 22.32
N ARG A 586 -3.17 6.05 23.41
CA ARG A 586 -3.19 6.80 24.68
C ARG A 586 -2.21 7.96 24.75
N ASN A 587 -0.99 7.81 24.21
CA ASN A 587 0.10 8.78 24.41
C ASN A 587 0.42 9.65 23.17
N VAL A 588 -0.02 9.25 21.98
CA VAL A 588 0.19 10.00 20.72
C VAL A 588 -1.14 10.55 20.21
N SER A 589 -2.22 9.76 20.17
CA SER A 589 -3.57 10.27 19.84
C SER A 589 -4.32 10.80 21.07
N GLY A 590 -3.99 10.32 22.27
CA GLY A 590 -4.59 10.70 23.53
C GLY A 590 -3.75 11.71 24.34
N PRO A 591 -4.26 12.15 25.51
CA PRO A 591 -3.60 13.14 26.37
C PRO A 591 -2.44 12.58 27.21
N GLY A 592 -2.11 11.29 27.08
CA GLY A 592 -1.11 10.60 27.90
C GLY A 592 -1.62 10.15 29.26
N ALA A 593 -0.69 9.97 30.20
CA ALA A 593 -0.97 9.48 31.55
C ALA A 593 -1.59 10.56 32.46
N LEU A 594 -2.48 10.13 33.36
CA LEU A 594 -3.14 10.99 34.33
C LEU A 594 -2.16 11.52 35.40
N ALA A 595 -2.22 12.82 35.67
CA ALA A 595 -1.46 13.46 36.75
C ALA A 595 -1.91 13.01 38.16
N THR A 596 -3.05 12.31 38.29
CA THR A 596 -3.49 11.63 39.52
C THR A 596 -4.14 10.31 39.15
N PRO A 597 -3.69 9.16 39.67
CA PRO A 597 -4.26 7.86 39.32
C PRO A 597 -5.75 7.73 39.67
N ILE A 598 -6.53 7.14 38.76
CA ILE A 598 -7.94 6.77 38.99
C ILE A 598 -8.01 5.26 39.20
N ALA A 599 -8.70 4.81 40.26
CA ALA A 599 -8.78 3.41 40.68
C ALA A 599 -7.42 2.70 40.88
N GLY A 600 -6.31 3.45 40.96
CA GLY A 600 -4.94 2.94 41.04
C GLY A 600 -4.20 2.86 39.69
N SER A 601 -4.86 3.08 38.55
CA SER A 601 -4.19 3.20 37.25
C SER A 601 -3.81 4.64 36.93
N VAL A 602 -2.63 4.81 36.32
CA VAL A 602 -2.18 6.07 35.70
C VAL A 602 -2.77 6.27 34.29
N GLN A 603 -3.39 5.24 33.71
CA GLN A 603 -4.00 5.30 32.39
C GLN A 603 -5.38 5.99 32.48
N ASP A 604 -5.70 6.82 31.50
CA ASP A 604 -6.98 7.52 31.44
C ASP A 604 -8.13 6.55 31.04
N PRO A 605 -9.18 6.36 31.86
CA PRO A 605 -10.34 5.55 31.47
C PRO A 605 -11.17 6.18 30.33
N GLN A 606 -10.98 7.46 29.99
CA GLN A 606 -11.68 8.13 28.89
C GLN A 606 -11.11 7.81 27.49
N HIS A 607 -9.86 7.37 27.41
CA HIS A 607 -9.15 7.09 26.15
C HIS A 607 -8.71 5.62 26.05
N GLY A 608 -8.32 5.18 24.85
CA GLY A 608 -7.88 3.80 24.57
C GLY A 608 -9.02 2.78 24.50
N LEU A 609 -8.76 1.66 23.81
CA LEU A 609 -9.71 0.58 23.56
C LEU A 609 -9.67 -0.53 24.61
N ILE A 610 -8.52 -0.77 25.26
CA ILE A 610 -8.39 -1.74 26.35
C ILE A 610 -8.98 -1.12 27.63
N ILE A 611 -9.71 -1.91 28.41
CA ILE A 611 -10.35 -1.48 29.67
C ILE A 611 -9.76 -2.27 30.85
N SER A 612 -10.25 -2.03 32.07
CA SER A 612 -9.83 -2.80 33.24
C SER A 612 -9.94 -4.32 32.99
N ASP A 613 -8.93 -5.07 33.45
CA ASP A 613 -8.92 -6.54 33.40
C ASP A 613 -10.07 -7.18 34.23
N THR A 614 -10.80 -6.38 35.02
CA THR A 614 -12.06 -6.76 35.68
C THR A 614 -13.31 -6.66 34.79
N GLY A 615 -13.20 -6.11 33.59
CA GLY A 615 -14.32 -5.78 32.69
C GLY A 615 -15.07 -4.48 33.03
N ASP A 616 -14.59 -3.69 34.00
CA ASP A 616 -15.20 -2.38 34.32
C ASP A 616 -14.76 -1.29 33.32
N LEU A 617 -15.73 -0.79 32.54
CA LEU A 617 -15.56 0.31 31.58
C LEU A 617 -15.18 1.65 32.25
N ASN A 618 -15.47 1.84 33.54
CA ASN A 618 -15.13 3.05 34.28
C ASN A 618 -13.65 3.10 34.70
N SER A 619 -12.94 1.98 34.57
CA SER A 619 -11.57 1.81 35.02
C SER A 619 -10.66 1.46 33.84
N ALA A 620 -9.50 2.10 33.75
CA ALA A 620 -8.47 1.78 32.77
C ALA A 620 -7.71 0.51 33.18
N PRO A 621 -7.07 -0.22 32.23
CA PRO A 621 -6.15 -1.30 32.57
C PRO A 621 -5.03 -0.82 33.51
N ALA A 622 -4.61 -1.67 34.45
CA ALA A 622 -3.56 -1.34 35.42
C ALA A 622 -2.15 -1.36 34.80
N VAL A 623 -1.96 -2.21 33.78
CA VAL A 623 -0.73 -2.32 32.99
C VAL A 623 -1.10 -2.32 31.51
N ILE A 624 -0.37 -1.55 30.71
CA ILE A 624 -0.29 -1.67 29.26
C ILE A 624 1.21 -1.64 28.96
N ASN A 625 1.76 -2.78 28.57
CA ASN A 625 3.18 -2.97 28.32
C ASN A 625 3.29 -4.08 27.27
N GLN A 626 4.18 -3.86 26.30
CA GLN A 626 4.42 -4.73 25.15
C GLN A 626 4.73 -6.19 25.51
N PHE A 627 5.63 -6.46 26.47
CA PHE A 627 6.13 -7.81 26.74
C PHE A 627 5.83 -8.34 28.15
N ALA A 628 5.26 -7.53 29.05
CA ALA A 628 4.93 -7.97 30.41
C ALA A 628 3.61 -8.75 30.51
N LEU A 629 2.68 -8.55 29.56
CA LEU A 629 1.36 -9.19 29.52
C LEU A 629 0.80 -9.09 28.09
N PRO A 630 0.25 -10.16 27.48
CA PRO A 630 -0.42 -10.08 26.19
C PRO A 630 -1.56 -9.07 26.21
N ASN A 631 -1.67 -8.26 25.17
CA ASN A 631 -2.76 -7.32 24.98
C ASN A 631 -3.91 -7.93 24.15
N ALA A 632 -3.60 -8.94 23.33
CA ALA A 632 -4.59 -9.77 22.66
C ALA A 632 -5.53 -10.49 23.64
N GLY A 633 -6.84 -10.46 23.34
CA GLY A 633 -7.87 -11.14 24.12
C GLY A 633 -8.22 -10.50 25.47
N ARG A 634 -7.61 -9.37 25.85
CA ARG A 634 -7.99 -8.60 27.05
C ARG A 634 -9.39 -7.97 26.91
N PRO A 635 -10.07 -7.66 28.04
CA PRO A 635 -11.27 -6.85 28.04
C PRO A 635 -11.05 -5.51 27.33
N GLN A 636 -11.99 -5.16 26.47
CA GLN A 636 -11.89 -4.00 25.58
C GLN A 636 -13.29 -3.44 25.25
N GLN A 637 -13.34 -2.26 24.67
CA GLN A 637 -14.56 -1.67 24.12
C GLN A 637 -15.17 -2.57 23.02
N THR A 638 -16.49 -2.55 22.86
CA THR A 638 -17.17 -3.26 21.78
C THR A 638 -17.99 -2.32 20.90
N VAL A 639 -18.24 -2.72 19.65
CA VAL A 639 -19.05 -1.99 18.66
C VAL A 639 -20.04 -2.97 18.03
N THR A 640 -21.29 -2.56 17.86
CA THR A 640 -22.35 -3.35 17.21
C THR A 640 -22.90 -2.57 16.03
N LEU A 641 -22.78 -3.11 14.81
CA LEU A 641 -23.16 -2.37 13.59
C LEU A 641 -24.69 -2.27 13.43
N PRO A 642 -25.21 -1.25 12.71
CA PRO A 642 -26.65 -1.05 12.53
C PRO A 642 -27.37 -2.25 11.92
N GLY A 643 -28.32 -2.82 12.66
CA GLY A 643 -29.07 -4.03 12.28
C GLY A 643 -28.42 -5.36 12.70
N SER A 644 -27.26 -5.31 13.36
CA SER A 644 -26.59 -6.47 13.94
C SER A 644 -27.04 -6.76 15.38
N ASN A 645 -26.61 -7.92 15.88
CA ASN A 645 -26.71 -8.35 17.26
C ASN A 645 -25.37 -8.96 17.77
N THR A 646 -24.27 -8.67 17.08
CA THR A 646 -22.93 -9.15 17.43
C THR A 646 -22.08 -7.99 17.94
N ASP A 647 -21.70 -8.05 19.21
CA ASP A 647 -20.86 -7.05 19.88
C ASP A 647 -19.37 -7.35 19.60
N TRP A 648 -18.80 -6.72 18.57
CA TRP A 648 -17.43 -6.99 18.14
C TRP A 648 -16.40 -6.30 19.05
N PRO A 649 -15.35 -7.00 19.55
CA PRO A 649 -14.28 -6.38 20.31
C PRO A 649 -13.43 -5.46 19.42
N ALA A 650 -13.40 -4.16 19.73
CA ALA A 650 -12.97 -3.11 18.81
C ALA A 650 -11.50 -3.18 18.39
N LEU A 651 -10.60 -3.52 19.32
CA LEU A 651 -9.16 -3.62 19.08
C LEU A 651 -8.80 -4.94 18.37
N THR A 652 -9.49 -6.04 18.70
CA THR A 652 -9.38 -7.30 17.95
C THR A 652 -9.86 -7.14 16.51
N ALA A 653 -11.01 -6.48 16.31
CA ALA A 653 -11.54 -6.16 14.98
C ALA A 653 -10.58 -5.29 14.17
N LEU A 654 -9.99 -4.25 14.79
CA LEU A 654 -8.92 -3.43 14.21
C LEU A 654 -7.73 -4.30 13.79
N LYS A 655 -7.29 -5.23 14.64
CA LYS A 655 -6.19 -6.16 14.34
C LYS A 655 -6.50 -7.11 13.18
N GLU A 656 -7.73 -7.65 13.09
CA GLU A 656 -8.13 -8.49 11.96
C GLU A 656 -8.28 -7.67 10.66
N TRP A 657 -8.71 -6.40 10.73
CA TRP A 657 -8.68 -5.48 9.57
C TRP A 657 -7.25 -5.27 9.05
N VAL A 658 -6.27 -5.02 9.94
CA VAL A 658 -4.86 -4.91 9.55
C VAL A 658 -4.34 -6.19 8.87
N ARG A 659 -4.84 -7.35 9.28
CA ARG A 659 -4.41 -8.68 8.82
C ARG A 659 -5.02 -9.14 7.50
N PHE A 660 -6.29 -8.82 7.26
CA PHE A 660 -7.06 -9.37 6.14
C PHE A 660 -7.54 -8.34 5.11
N ALA A 661 -7.56 -7.03 5.44
CA ALA A 661 -8.14 -6.00 4.58
C ALA A 661 -7.13 -4.95 4.06
N ILE A 662 -5.95 -4.83 4.64
CA ILE A 662 -4.88 -3.96 4.09
C ILE A 662 -4.23 -4.68 2.90
N ARG A 663 -4.62 -4.27 1.68
CA ARG A 663 -4.02 -4.76 0.44
C ARG A 663 -2.57 -4.26 0.29
N THR A 664 -1.71 -5.09 -0.31
CA THR A 664 -0.42 -4.63 -0.85
C THR A 664 -0.65 -3.98 -2.22
N PRO A 665 -0.25 -2.72 -2.44
CA PRO A 665 -0.37 -2.06 -3.74
C PRO A 665 0.31 -2.84 -4.87
N ASN A 666 -0.25 -2.72 -6.08
CA ASN A 666 0.22 -3.45 -7.25
C ASN A 666 1.58 -2.93 -7.75
N GLY A 667 2.39 -3.82 -8.31
CA GLY A 667 3.68 -3.47 -8.90
C GLY A 667 3.51 -2.57 -10.13
N ALA A 668 4.49 -1.70 -10.40
CA ALA A 668 4.51 -0.90 -11.62
C ALA A 668 4.58 -1.82 -12.85
N LEU A 669 3.59 -1.72 -13.74
CA LEU A 669 3.42 -2.63 -14.87
C LEU A 669 4.55 -2.51 -15.89
N THR A 670 4.82 -3.63 -16.57
CA THR A 670 5.75 -3.68 -17.70
C THR A 670 5.17 -3.04 -18.96
N THR A 671 6.05 -2.73 -19.90
CA THR A 671 5.69 -2.22 -21.23
C THR A 671 4.76 -3.17 -21.99
N GLU A 672 4.87 -4.49 -21.76
CA GLU A 672 4.07 -5.50 -22.44
C GLU A 672 2.62 -5.52 -21.92
N GLU A 673 2.43 -5.42 -20.60
CA GLU A 673 1.12 -5.34 -19.95
C GLU A 673 0.37 -4.04 -20.31
N LEU A 674 1.06 -2.89 -20.26
CA LEU A 674 0.49 -1.60 -20.71
C LEU A 674 0.12 -1.63 -22.21
N THR A 675 0.90 -2.34 -23.04
CA THR A 675 0.61 -2.50 -24.46
C THR A 675 -0.65 -3.35 -24.66
N ALA A 676 -0.79 -4.47 -23.93
CA ALA A 676 -1.97 -5.33 -23.97
C ALA A 676 -3.27 -4.59 -23.58
N GLY A 677 -3.17 -3.61 -22.66
CA GLY A 677 -4.28 -2.74 -22.25
C GLY A 677 -4.86 -1.81 -23.31
N GLY A 678 -4.06 -1.45 -24.33
CA GLY A 678 -4.49 -0.48 -25.35
C GLY A 678 -3.39 0.33 -26.04
N GLY A 679 -2.11 0.02 -25.81
CA GLY A 679 -0.99 0.57 -26.60
C GLY A 679 -0.22 1.75 -25.99
N ALA A 680 -0.34 2.00 -24.69
CA ALA A 680 0.58 2.91 -24.00
C ALA A 680 1.88 2.17 -23.61
N THR A 681 3.01 2.88 -23.63
CA THR A 681 4.33 2.32 -23.30
C THR A 681 5.16 3.20 -22.36
N ALA A 682 4.91 4.51 -22.31
CA ALA A 682 5.62 5.41 -21.40
C ALA A 682 5.26 5.12 -19.93
N GLY A 683 6.30 5.12 -19.08
CA GLY A 683 6.23 4.68 -17.69
C GLY A 683 6.27 3.15 -17.48
N GLY A 684 6.23 2.34 -18.55
CA GLY A 684 6.29 0.88 -18.46
C GLY A 684 7.69 0.36 -18.12
N LEU A 685 7.76 -0.68 -17.28
CA LEU A 685 9.02 -1.34 -16.98
C LEU A 685 9.51 -2.22 -18.16
N SER A 686 10.81 -2.52 -18.18
CA SER A 686 11.43 -3.47 -19.10
C SER A 686 11.37 -4.87 -18.48
N GLN A 687 10.61 -5.81 -19.08
CA GLN A 687 10.52 -7.20 -18.59
C GLN A 687 11.91 -7.83 -18.46
N SER A 688 12.80 -7.59 -19.44
CA SER A 688 14.17 -8.13 -19.40
C SER A 688 14.98 -7.60 -18.22
N ASP A 689 14.74 -6.37 -17.77
CA ASP A 689 15.43 -5.78 -16.62
C ASP A 689 14.75 -6.10 -15.29
N VAL A 690 13.44 -6.36 -15.26
CA VAL A 690 12.75 -7.03 -14.13
C VAL A 690 13.36 -8.42 -13.92
N ASP A 691 13.44 -9.24 -14.98
CA ASP A 691 14.00 -10.59 -14.92
C ASP A 691 15.47 -10.60 -14.45
N GLN A 692 16.29 -9.68 -15.00
CA GLN A 692 17.69 -9.54 -14.59
C GLN A 692 17.81 -8.98 -13.17
N GLY A 693 16.92 -8.07 -12.75
CA GLY A 693 16.86 -7.53 -11.40
C GLY A 693 16.53 -8.62 -10.37
N ARG A 694 15.53 -9.46 -10.66
CA ARG A 694 15.19 -10.66 -9.88
C ARG A 694 16.43 -11.54 -9.70
N ARG A 695 17.09 -11.95 -10.80
CA ARG A 695 18.34 -12.73 -10.75
C ARG A 695 19.46 -12.06 -9.93
N LEU A 696 19.67 -10.75 -10.12
CA LEU A 696 20.70 -9.99 -9.42
C LEU A 696 20.43 -9.86 -7.91
N PHE A 697 19.17 -9.71 -7.50
CA PHE A 697 18.74 -9.69 -6.09
C PHE A 697 19.09 -11.02 -5.40
N PHE A 698 18.69 -12.15 -5.99
CA PHE A 698 19.00 -13.48 -5.42
C PHE A 698 20.50 -13.81 -5.44
N ARG A 699 21.23 -13.35 -6.47
CA ARG A 699 22.69 -13.48 -6.56
C ARG A 699 23.43 -12.62 -5.52
N ALA A 700 22.89 -11.46 -5.14
CA ALA A 700 23.44 -10.61 -4.09
C ALA A 700 23.19 -11.16 -2.67
N GLY A 701 22.26 -12.10 -2.51
CA GLY A 701 21.90 -12.68 -1.21
C GLY A 701 20.90 -11.83 -0.41
N CYS A 702 20.27 -10.83 -1.02
CA CYS A 702 19.30 -9.94 -0.37
C CYS A 702 18.14 -10.69 0.31
N GLN A 703 17.77 -11.85 -0.23
CA GLN A 703 16.74 -12.75 0.30
C GLN A 703 17.06 -13.35 1.68
N LYS A 704 18.32 -13.35 2.11
CA LYS A 704 18.68 -13.78 3.49
C LYS A 704 18.01 -12.91 4.55
N CYS A 705 17.75 -11.64 4.23
CA CYS A 705 16.97 -10.73 5.06
C CYS A 705 15.55 -10.57 4.51
N HIS A 706 15.42 -10.35 3.21
CA HIS A 706 14.14 -10.07 2.53
C HIS A 706 13.52 -11.32 1.89
N GLY A 707 13.43 -12.39 2.68
CA GLY A 707 13.02 -13.73 2.24
C GLY A 707 11.53 -14.05 2.36
N GLY A 708 11.12 -15.15 1.71
CA GLY A 708 9.80 -15.75 1.87
C GLY A 708 8.62 -14.95 1.30
N THR A 709 7.40 -15.42 1.56
CA THR A 709 6.16 -14.89 0.97
C THR A 709 5.74 -13.49 1.45
N LYS A 710 6.42 -12.95 2.47
CA LYS A 710 6.27 -11.56 2.93
C LYS A 710 7.50 -10.69 2.65
N TRP A 711 8.49 -11.19 1.89
CA TRP A 711 9.73 -10.48 1.55
C TRP A 711 10.46 -9.89 2.78
N SER A 712 10.44 -10.63 3.88
CA SER A 712 11.17 -10.42 5.14
C SER A 712 11.20 -11.73 5.95
N ILE A 713 12.37 -12.09 6.46
CA ILE A 713 12.53 -13.27 7.34
C ILE A 713 11.99 -13.03 8.76
N SER A 714 11.81 -11.76 9.18
CA SER A 714 11.31 -11.41 10.52
C SER A 714 9.92 -12.00 10.71
N ASN A 715 9.79 -12.98 11.62
CA ASN A 715 8.57 -13.75 11.86
C ASN A 715 8.36 -13.98 13.36
N LYS A 716 7.22 -13.55 13.91
CA LYS A 716 6.79 -13.88 15.26
C LYS A 716 6.50 -15.38 15.34
N ASP A 717 7.47 -16.13 15.85
CA ASP A 717 7.45 -17.58 16.01
C ASP A 717 7.01 -18.05 17.41
N PHE A 718 6.55 -17.11 18.25
CA PHE A 718 6.08 -17.32 19.62
C PHE A 718 4.65 -16.79 19.82
N ALA A 719 3.93 -17.35 20.79
CA ALA A 719 2.72 -16.73 21.32
C ALA A 719 3.10 -15.71 22.40
N ALA A 720 2.39 -14.60 22.50
CA ALA A 720 2.68 -13.57 23.50
C ALA A 720 2.50 -14.11 24.94
N PRO A 721 3.28 -13.61 25.93
CA PRO A 721 4.44 -12.73 25.76
C PRO A 721 5.68 -13.53 25.33
N PRO A 722 6.75 -12.88 24.83
CA PRO A 722 8.03 -13.54 24.58
C PRO A 722 8.63 -14.13 25.87
N ASP A 723 9.58 -15.06 25.74
CA ASP A 723 10.34 -15.55 26.89
C ASP A 723 11.11 -14.38 27.53
N ALA A 724 11.05 -14.27 28.86
CA ALA A 724 11.72 -13.20 29.60
C ALA A 724 13.26 -13.20 29.43
N ALA A 725 13.85 -14.30 28.96
CA ALA A 725 15.27 -14.38 28.60
C ALA A 725 15.60 -13.79 27.21
N GLU A 726 14.60 -13.49 26.38
CA GLU A 726 14.77 -12.82 25.07
C GLU A 726 14.55 -11.30 25.14
N ILE A 727 14.18 -10.76 26.30
CA ILE A 727 13.84 -9.34 26.48
C ILE A 727 15.05 -8.54 26.98
N PHE A 728 15.51 -7.59 26.18
CA PHE A 728 16.68 -6.74 26.47
C PHE A 728 16.28 -5.25 26.62
N THR A 729 17.15 -4.43 27.23
CA THR A 729 16.92 -2.98 27.46
C THR A 729 18.24 -2.21 27.54
N GLU A 730 18.31 -1.01 26.95
CA GLU A 730 19.48 -0.11 27.05
C GLU A 730 19.53 0.71 28.36
N ALA A 731 18.82 0.24 29.39
CA ALA A 731 18.68 0.94 30.66
C ALA A 731 19.99 0.93 31.47
N GLY A 732 20.43 2.10 31.91
CA GLY A 732 21.63 2.26 32.75
C GLY A 732 22.94 2.50 32.00
N ALA A 733 22.90 2.55 30.66
CA ALA A 733 24.04 2.96 29.83
C ALA A 733 24.59 4.36 30.22
N PRO A 734 25.91 4.65 30.07
CA PRO A 734 26.51 5.92 30.48
C PRO A 734 25.91 7.16 29.80
N ASN A 735 25.41 7.00 28.58
CA ASN A 735 24.75 8.06 27.80
C ASN A 735 23.24 8.17 28.09
N ASN A 736 22.75 7.44 29.10
CA ASN A 736 21.36 7.42 29.56
C ASN A 736 20.37 7.15 28.40
N ALA A 737 20.46 5.98 27.77
CA ALA A 737 19.57 5.58 26.69
C ALA A 737 18.14 5.24 27.18
N PHE A 738 17.19 5.17 26.24
CA PHE A 738 15.80 4.82 26.54
C PHE A 738 15.69 3.38 27.04
N GLY A 739 15.19 3.20 28.27
CA GLY A 739 14.96 1.89 28.90
C GLY A 739 13.77 1.09 28.36
N GLY A 740 13.47 1.21 27.06
CA GLY A 740 12.46 0.41 26.38
C GLY A 740 12.93 -1.04 26.16
N GLN A 741 11.97 -1.97 26.14
CA GLN A 741 12.24 -3.39 25.95
C GLN A 741 12.25 -3.76 24.46
N PHE A 742 13.18 -4.59 24.01
CA PHE A 742 13.27 -5.07 22.63
C PHE A 742 13.67 -6.55 22.54
N LEU A 743 13.39 -7.19 21.40
CA LEU A 743 13.78 -8.57 21.12
C LEU A 743 14.94 -8.61 20.12
N ASP A 744 16.16 -8.77 20.64
CA ASP A 744 17.43 -8.67 19.91
C ASP A 744 17.51 -9.53 18.64
N ARG A 745 17.03 -10.79 18.69
CA ARG A 745 17.12 -11.75 17.58
C ARG A 745 16.36 -11.38 16.30
N PHE A 746 15.59 -10.29 16.34
CA PHE A 746 14.88 -9.73 15.17
C PHE A 746 15.57 -8.50 14.59
N LEU A 747 16.57 -7.95 15.29
CA LEU A 747 17.37 -6.84 14.80
C LEU A 747 18.43 -7.38 13.81
N SER A 748 18.90 -6.50 12.94
CA SER A 748 20.01 -6.78 12.04
C SER A 748 20.79 -5.50 11.82
N ASP A 749 22.07 -5.51 12.17
CA ASP A 749 22.95 -4.39 11.88
C ASP A 749 23.49 -4.48 10.44
N ILE A 750 23.52 -3.30 9.82
CA ILE A 750 23.92 -3.00 8.44
C ILE A 750 24.53 -1.58 8.37
N GLY A 751 25.07 -1.09 9.49
CA GLY A 751 25.59 0.26 9.64
C GLY A 751 24.53 1.36 9.52
N SER A 752 23.26 1.05 9.79
CA SER A 752 22.16 1.97 9.47
C SER A 752 21.83 3.02 10.55
N PHE A 753 22.42 2.93 11.75
CA PHE A 753 22.23 3.93 12.80
C PHE A 753 22.88 5.27 12.43
N ASN A 754 22.14 6.38 12.48
CA ASN A 754 22.55 7.69 11.92
C ASN A 754 22.94 7.66 10.43
N LEU A 755 22.49 6.66 9.65
CA LEU A 755 22.77 6.58 8.22
C LEU A 755 22.25 7.82 7.49
N GLY A 756 23.07 8.37 6.60
CA GLY A 756 22.73 9.57 5.85
C GLY A 756 22.51 10.82 6.73
N VAL A 757 23.09 10.88 7.93
CA VAL A 757 23.08 12.08 8.78
C VAL A 757 24.41 12.82 8.61
N ALA A 758 24.36 14.05 8.11
CA ALA A 758 25.54 14.81 7.73
C ALA A 758 26.59 14.91 8.86
N GLY A 759 27.78 14.34 8.63
CA GLY A 759 28.90 14.37 9.57
C GLY A 759 28.88 13.32 10.68
N GLN A 760 27.96 12.36 10.66
CA GLN A 760 27.92 11.23 11.61
C GLN A 760 28.61 9.96 11.09
N GLY A 761 29.12 9.98 9.86
CA GLY A 761 29.65 8.80 9.15
C GLY A 761 28.60 8.16 8.24
N ASN A 762 28.99 7.06 7.58
CA ASN A 762 28.15 6.30 6.65
C ASN A 762 27.40 7.20 5.64
N ASP A 763 28.14 8.14 5.04
CA ASP A 763 27.62 9.14 4.10
C ASP A 763 26.97 8.48 2.87
N ILE A 764 25.71 8.79 2.61
CA ILE A 764 24.95 8.28 1.46
C ILE A 764 24.15 9.38 0.76
N GLY A 765 24.47 9.60 -0.51
CA GLY A 765 23.78 10.59 -1.35
C GLY A 765 23.79 12.00 -0.75
N ASN A 766 22.61 12.59 -0.58
CA ASN A 766 22.45 13.96 -0.12
C ASN A 766 22.39 14.11 1.42
N ASN A 767 22.58 13.03 2.20
CA ASN A 767 22.57 13.04 3.67
C ASN A 767 21.36 13.79 4.30
N VAL A 768 20.14 13.32 4.00
CA VAL A 768 18.89 13.92 4.49
C VAL A 768 18.30 13.27 5.75
N GLY A 769 18.93 12.22 6.29
CA GLY A 769 18.37 11.37 7.34
C GLY A 769 18.11 12.12 8.66
N ALA A 770 17.11 11.67 9.42
CA ALA A 770 16.90 12.16 10.78
C ALA A 770 18.01 11.66 11.72
N VAL A 771 18.42 12.50 12.67
CA VAL A 771 19.41 12.15 13.70
C VAL A 771 18.79 11.21 14.73
N GLU A 772 19.46 10.10 15.07
CA GLU A 772 19.00 9.07 16.02
C GLU A 772 19.01 9.54 17.49
N LEU A 773 18.20 10.57 17.76
CA LEU A 773 17.90 11.08 19.08
C LEU A 773 16.41 10.85 19.39
N ALA A 774 16.14 10.31 20.57
CA ALA A 774 14.81 10.26 21.16
C ALA A 774 14.22 11.66 21.35
N ALA A 775 12.89 11.75 21.45
CA ALA A 775 12.18 13.01 21.74
C ALA A 775 12.75 13.79 22.94
N ASN A 776 13.23 13.11 23.98
CA ASN A 776 13.83 13.71 25.18
C ASN A 776 15.33 14.08 25.03
N GLY A 777 15.96 13.84 23.88
CA GLY A 777 17.37 14.11 23.61
C GLY A 777 18.36 13.01 24.01
N GLN A 778 17.89 11.86 24.51
CA GLN A 778 18.69 10.63 24.63
C GLN A 778 19.00 10.07 23.23
N THR A 779 19.98 9.18 23.08
CA THR A 779 20.13 8.40 21.83
C THR A 779 18.99 7.40 21.62
N GLY A 780 18.63 7.16 20.36
CA GLY A 780 17.65 6.14 19.98
C GLY A 780 18.10 4.68 20.19
N LEU A 781 17.15 3.76 20.06
CA LEU A 781 17.38 2.32 19.97
C LEU A 781 17.93 1.92 18.58
N GLY A 782 18.50 0.73 18.46
CA GLY A 782 19.19 0.26 17.25
C GLY A 782 20.72 0.42 17.31
N LYS A 783 21.24 0.58 18.53
CA LYS A 783 22.65 0.57 18.89
C LYS A 783 22.81 0.02 20.31
N ASP A 784 23.83 -0.80 20.54
CA ASP A 784 24.31 -1.18 21.88
C ASP A 784 24.93 0.06 22.58
N HIS A 785 24.32 0.51 23.67
CA HIS A 785 24.85 1.56 24.55
C HIS A 785 25.40 1.01 25.87
N ASN A 786 25.13 -0.25 26.19
CA ASN A 786 25.40 -0.86 27.50
C ASN A 786 26.65 -1.77 27.52
N GLY A 787 26.96 -2.41 26.38
CA GLY A 787 28.15 -3.22 26.12
C GLY A 787 27.93 -4.75 26.25
N ASP A 788 26.70 -5.24 26.24
CA ASP A 788 26.36 -6.67 26.31
C ASP A 788 26.29 -7.36 24.93
N GLY A 789 26.42 -6.61 23.84
CA GLY A 789 26.34 -7.11 22.47
C GLY A 789 24.91 -7.35 22.00
N LYS A 790 23.93 -6.60 22.53
CA LYS A 790 22.52 -6.62 22.14
C LYS A 790 22.08 -5.24 21.64
N GLY A 791 21.03 -5.20 20.82
CA GLY A 791 20.35 -3.94 20.48
C GLY A 791 20.90 -3.16 19.29
N ASP A 792 22.02 -3.58 18.69
CA ASP A 792 22.50 -3.05 17.41
C ASP A 792 21.57 -3.40 16.25
N GLY A 793 21.30 -2.42 15.38
CA GLY A 793 20.53 -2.62 14.15
C GLY A 793 19.00 -2.64 14.31
N PHE A 794 18.31 -3.10 13.25
CA PHE A 794 16.86 -2.88 13.10
C PHE A 794 16.11 -4.08 12.54
N ASN A 795 14.82 -4.17 12.87
CA ASN A 795 13.87 -5.15 12.37
C ASN A 795 13.71 -5.05 10.84
N ILE A 796 13.84 -6.18 10.15
CA ILE A 796 13.92 -6.24 8.69
C ILE A 796 12.55 -5.93 8.05
N PRO A 797 12.40 -4.84 7.28
CA PRO A 797 11.13 -4.50 6.64
C PRO A 797 10.77 -5.49 5.52
N SER A 798 9.46 -5.65 5.29
CA SER A 798 8.94 -6.28 4.07
C SER A 798 9.25 -5.40 2.86
N LEU A 799 9.54 -6.03 1.71
CA LEU A 799 9.66 -5.33 0.42
C LEU A 799 8.35 -5.27 -0.39
N LEU A 800 7.24 -5.81 0.10
CA LEU A 800 5.94 -5.80 -0.59
C LEU A 800 5.50 -4.35 -0.93
N ALA A 801 5.38 -4.03 -2.22
CA ALA A 801 5.12 -2.70 -2.77
C ALA A 801 6.15 -1.60 -2.39
N ILE A 802 7.41 -1.96 -2.09
CA ILE A 802 8.41 -1.01 -1.53
C ILE A 802 8.64 0.23 -2.40
N SER A 803 8.47 0.14 -3.73
CA SER A 803 8.54 1.29 -4.64
C SER A 803 7.51 2.39 -4.31
N TYR A 804 6.31 2.00 -3.88
CA TYR A 804 5.21 2.91 -3.50
C TYR A 804 5.36 3.44 -2.05
N LEU A 805 6.42 3.05 -1.34
CA LEU A 805 6.58 3.25 0.10
C LEU A 805 7.89 4.00 0.47
N PRO A 806 8.24 5.15 -0.13
CA PRO A 806 9.36 6.00 0.32
C PRO A 806 9.03 6.75 1.64
N PRO A 807 9.99 7.47 2.25
CA PRO A 807 11.43 7.24 2.14
C PRO A 807 11.81 5.88 2.73
N TYR A 808 13.09 5.54 2.67
CA TYR A 808 13.66 4.26 3.06
C TYR A 808 14.63 4.41 4.23
N TYR A 809 14.84 3.30 4.95
CA TYR A 809 15.39 3.23 6.31
C TYR A 809 14.48 3.87 7.38
N HIS A 810 14.71 3.51 8.64
CA HIS A 810 13.89 3.92 9.78
C HIS A 810 13.87 5.45 9.98
N ASN A 811 14.99 6.13 9.72
CA ASN A 811 15.18 7.57 9.82
C ASN A 811 14.94 8.32 8.48
N GLY A 812 14.53 7.62 7.41
CA GLY A 812 14.25 8.17 6.09
C GLY A 812 15.47 8.65 5.28
N ALA A 813 16.67 8.13 5.56
CA ALA A 813 17.94 8.55 4.94
C ALA A 813 17.97 8.53 3.40
N CYS A 814 17.17 7.67 2.76
CA CYS A 814 17.05 7.60 1.30
C CYS A 814 15.63 7.91 0.83
N GLU A 815 15.45 8.77 -0.17
CA GLU A 815 14.13 8.98 -0.81
C GLU A 815 13.94 8.14 -2.09
N THR A 816 14.94 7.32 -2.45
CA THR A 816 14.95 6.49 -3.67
C THR A 816 15.57 5.11 -3.43
N LEU A 817 15.11 4.09 -4.15
CA LEU A 817 15.71 2.74 -4.08
C LEU A 817 17.14 2.70 -4.64
N ALA A 818 17.48 3.62 -5.56
CA ALA A 818 18.85 3.79 -6.04
C ALA A 818 19.80 4.22 -4.90
N CYS A 819 19.35 5.09 -4.00
CA CYS A 819 20.08 5.46 -2.79
C CYS A 819 20.25 4.24 -1.85
N VAL A 820 19.21 3.43 -1.65
CA VAL A 820 19.26 2.20 -0.81
C VAL A 820 20.29 1.18 -1.32
N LEU A 821 20.44 1.06 -2.64
CA LEU A 821 21.46 0.21 -3.27
C LEU A 821 22.84 0.90 -3.42
N SER A 822 22.93 2.21 -3.21
CA SER A 822 24.23 2.90 -3.13
C SER A 822 24.96 2.63 -1.82
N ASN A 823 24.25 2.21 -0.75
CA ASN A 823 24.86 1.77 0.49
C ASN A 823 25.61 0.43 0.28
N ASP A 824 26.94 0.51 0.29
CA ASP A 824 27.88 -0.60 0.14
C ASP A 824 27.72 -1.68 1.23
N GLU A 825 27.52 -1.29 2.49
CA GLU A 825 27.41 -2.20 3.63
C GLU A 825 26.10 -2.98 3.58
N HIS A 826 24.98 -2.26 3.40
CA HIS A 826 23.65 -2.84 3.24
C HIS A 826 23.60 -3.88 2.11
N ARG A 827 24.06 -3.54 0.90
CA ARG A 827 23.93 -4.47 -0.25
C ARG A 827 24.89 -5.66 -0.20
N GLN A 828 25.96 -5.59 0.59
CA GLN A 828 26.95 -6.67 0.72
C GLN A 828 26.66 -7.60 1.89
N SER A 829 25.81 -7.20 2.85
CA SER A 829 25.39 -8.00 4.01
C SER A 829 24.91 -9.43 3.67
N GLY A 830 24.21 -9.59 2.54
CA GLY A 830 23.71 -10.89 2.07
C GLY A 830 24.74 -11.82 1.42
N LEU A 831 25.94 -11.34 1.09
CA LEU A 831 26.92 -12.11 0.30
C LEU A 831 27.45 -13.36 1.06
N ARG A 832 27.94 -14.34 0.30
CA ARG A 832 28.73 -15.47 0.86
C ARG A 832 30.19 -15.05 1.02
N GLN A 833 30.90 -15.66 1.97
CA GLN A 833 32.31 -15.35 2.23
C GLN A 833 33.17 -15.51 0.95
N GLY A 834 33.86 -14.45 0.55
CA GLY A 834 34.68 -14.44 -0.68
C GLY A 834 33.90 -14.25 -1.98
N GLN A 835 32.58 -14.06 -1.94
CA GLN A 835 31.78 -13.73 -3.12
C GLN A 835 31.97 -12.25 -3.51
N SER A 836 32.19 -11.97 -4.80
CA SER A 836 32.24 -10.60 -5.33
C SER A 836 30.84 -9.97 -5.39
N ASP A 837 30.71 -8.71 -4.99
CA ASP A 837 29.48 -7.91 -5.11
C ASP A 837 28.97 -7.83 -6.57
N PRO A 838 27.82 -8.46 -6.91
CA PRO A 838 27.25 -8.40 -8.26
C PRO A 838 26.55 -7.05 -8.53
N LEU A 839 26.30 -6.24 -7.49
CA LEU A 839 25.67 -4.93 -7.54
C LEU A 839 26.70 -3.78 -7.47
N SER A 840 28.00 -4.10 -7.61
CA SER A 840 29.11 -3.14 -7.69
C SER A 840 29.08 -2.21 -8.92
N SER A 841 28.07 -2.33 -9.79
CA SER A 841 27.82 -1.39 -10.88
C SER A 841 26.40 -0.82 -10.82
N ALA A 842 26.27 0.49 -11.02
CA ALA A 842 24.99 1.20 -11.03
C ALA A 842 23.99 0.62 -12.06
N ALA A 843 24.48 0.04 -13.16
CA ALA A 843 23.63 -0.63 -14.16
C ALA A 843 22.98 -1.92 -13.64
N ASN A 844 23.61 -2.64 -12.71
CA ASN A 844 23.01 -3.79 -12.04
C ASN A 844 22.12 -3.36 -10.88
N GLN A 845 22.50 -2.31 -10.14
CA GLN A 845 21.64 -1.69 -9.12
C GLN A 845 20.32 -1.22 -9.74
N ALA A 846 20.36 -0.51 -10.86
CA ALA A 846 19.17 -0.04 -11.58
C ALA A 846 18.21 -1.17 -11.97
N LYS A 847 18.71 -2.34 -12.37
CA LYS A 847 17.88 -3.52 -12.66
C LYS A 847 17.20 -4.07 -11.41
N VAL A 848 17.93 -4.12 -10.27
CA VAL A 848 17.30 -4.47 -8.99
C VAL A 848 16.25 -3.43 -8.59
N VAL A 849 16.46 -2.14 -8.84
CA VAL A 849 15.40 -1.12 -8.66
C VAL A 849 14.20 -1.41 -9.56
N THR A 850 14.40 -1.76 -10.84
CA THR A 850 13.31 -2.14 -11.75
C THR A 850 12.53 -3.37 -11.26
N PHE A 851 13.20 -4.39 -10.73
CA PHE A 851 12.53 -5.53 -10.10
C PHE A 851 11.77 -5.14 -8.82
N LEU A 852 12.34 -4.32 -7.95
CA LEU A 852 11.65 -3.80 -6.75
C LEU A 852 10.52 -2.82 -7.09
N GLN A 853 10.47 -2.29 -8.32
CA GLN A 853 9.34 -1.50 -8.83
C GLN A 853 8.15 -2.36 -9.25
N SER A 854 8.38 -3.60 -9.71
CA SER A 854 7.33 -4.55 -10.07
C SER A 854 6.92 -5.48 -8.92
N LEU A 855 7.30 -5.20 -7.66
CA LEU A 855 7.19 -6.17 -6.57
C LEU A 855 5.98 -5.91 -5.66
N ASP A 856 5.06 -6.87 -5.63
CA ASP A 856 3.75 -6.80 -4.98
C ASP A 856 3.34 -8.13 -4.31
N ALA A 857 2.05 -8.29 -4.00
CA ALA A 857 1.53 -9.50 -3.36
C ALA A 857 1.73 -10.76 -4.21
N ASP A 858 1.42 -10.71 -5.51
CA ASP A 858 1.44 -11.89 -6.39
C ASP A 858 2.84 -12.20 -6.96
N THR A 859 3.82 -11.32 -6.70
CA THR A 859 5.23 -11.54 -6.99
C THR A 859 5.79 -12.73 -6.19
N GLY A 860 5.65 -13.92 -6.74
CA GLY A 860 6.08 -15.17 -6.13
C GLY A 860 7.58 -15.23 -5.83
N PHE A 861 7.93 -15.76 -4.66
CA PHE A 861 9.30 -16.09 -4.27
C PHE A 861 9.82 -17.26 -5.13
N PRO A 862 11.08 -17.26 -5.61
CA PRO A 862 11.51 -18.14 -6.70
C PRO A 862 11.49 -19.63 -6.34
N VAL A 863 12.12 -20.00 -5.23
CA VAL A 863 12.28 -21.38 -4.77
C VAL A 863 12.33 -21.47 -3.23
N ASN A 864 11.75 -22.54 -2.69
CA ASN A 864 12.19 -23.18 -1.46
C ASN A 864 12.22 -24.68 -1.74
N LEU A 865 13.33 -25.34 -1.51
CA LEU A 865 13.41 -26.80 -1.52
C LEU A 865 13.00 -27.30 -0.13
N SER A 866 12.68 -28.58 0.04
CA SER A 866 12.49 -29.17 1.38
C SER A 866 12.37 -30.69 1.30
N VAL A 867 12.72 -31.35 2.41
CA VAL A 867 12.49 -32.79 2.61
C VAL A 867 12.02 -33.03 4.04
N ARG A 868 11.02 -33.90 4.24
CA ARG A 868 10.56 -34.26 5.59
C ARG A 868 10.86 -35.72 5.88
N ARG A 869 10.93 -36.05 7.17
CA ARG A 869 11.17 -37.43 7.66
C ARG A 869 10.25 -38.50 7.05
N HIS A 870 9.04 -38.14 6.62
CA HIS A 870 8.09 -39.09 6.01
C HIS A 870 8.33 -39.29 4.51
N ASP A 871 8.96 -38.33 3.83
CA ASP A 871 9.25 -38.35 2.40
C ASP A 871 10.43 -39.27 2.04
N ILE A 872 11.35 -39.50 2.99
CA ILE A 872 12.42 -40.50 2.86
C ILE A 872 11.80 -41.91 2.90
N PHE A 873 12.11 -42.79 1.96
CA PHE A 873 11.61 -44.16 1.89
C PHE A 873 12.69 -45.17 1.50
N ALA A 874 12.36 -46.46 1.58
CA ALA A 874 13.14 -47.55 1.01
C ALA A 874 12.21 -48.54 0.31
N ASP A 875 12.66 -49.13 -0.78
CA ASP A 875 11.96 -50.17 -1.55
C ASP A 875 12.89 -51.38 -1.75
N PRO A 876 12.55 -52.58 -1.23
CA PRO A 876 11.32 -52.90 -0.49
C PRO A 876 11.20 -52.20 0.88
N PRO A 877 9.99 -51.83 1.34
CA PRO A 877 9.74 -51.07 2.59
C PRO A 877 9.96 -51.87 3.88
N SER A 878 10.75 -52.94 3.82
CA SER A 878 11.20 -53.73 4.95
C SER A 878 12.60 -54.29 4.66
N PRO A 879 13.63 -53.43 4.63
CA PRO A 879 14.96 -53.82 4.19
C PRO A 879 15.57 -54.95 5.04
N ILE A 880 16.32 -55.81 4.37
CA ILE A 880 16.92 -57.01 4.92
C ILE A 880 18.44 -56.82 4.99
N LYS A 881 19.08 -57.29 6.05
CA LYS A 881 20.54 -57.27 6.18
C LYS A 881 21.18 -58.25 5.20
N GLY A 882 22.19 -57.79 4.48
CA GLY A 882 22.86 -58.53 3.40
C GLY A 882 22.32 -58.19 2.00
N ASP A 883 21.18 -57.50 1.90
CA ASP A 883 20.58 -57.10 0.63
C ASP A 883 20.99 -55.66 0.25
N SER A 884 21.07 -55.39 -1.05
CA SER A 884 21.02 -54.03 -1.61
C SER A 884 19.56 -53.61 -1.79
N VAL A 885 19.19 -52.42 -1.36
CA VAL A 885 17.83 -51.87 -1.53
C VAL A 885 17.83 -50.51 -2.20
N THR A 886 16.72 -50.15 -2.84
CA THR A 886 16.50 -48.78 -3.30
C THR A 886 16.22 -47.91 -2.09
N LEU A 887 17.01 -46.86 -1.89
CA LEU A 887 16.76 -45.79 -0.93
C LEU A 887 16.28 -44.55 -1.70
N GLY A 888 15.35 -43.79 -1.16
CA GLY A 888 14.82 -42.61 -1.87
C GLY A 888 14.22 -41.55 -0.98
N ALA A 889 13.92 -40.41 -1.58
CA ALA A 889 13.24 -39.28 -0.95
C ALA A 889 12.40 -38.51 -1.96
N ASN A 890 11.25 -38.00 -1.54
CA ASN A 890 10.50 -36.99 -2.30
C ASN A 890 10.98 -35.60 -1.86
N VAL A 891 11.77 -34.94 -2.71
CA VAL A 891 12.16 -33.54 -2.50
C VAL A 891 11.03 -32.65 -3.00
N SER A 892 10.59 -31.70 -2.19
CA SER A 892 9.53 -30.76 -2.54
C SER A 892 10.14 -29.45 -3.02
N LEU A 893 9.62 -28.89 -4.11
CA LEU A 893 9.86 -27.52 -4.53
C LEU A 893 8.61 -26.70 -4.20
N PHE A 894 8.78 -25.61 -3.47
CA PHE A 894 7.77 -24.58 -3.23
C PHE A 894 8.19 -23.31 -3.96
N GLY A 895 7.75 -23.19 -5.21
CA GLY A 895 8.24 -22.21 -6.17
C GLY A 895 8.00 -22.69 -7.60
N THR A 896 8.47 -21.94 -8.59
CA THR A 896 8.25 -22.27 -10.01
C THR A 896 9.42 -23.06 -10.60
N LYS A 897 9.13 -23.98 -11.52
CA LYS A 897 10.13 -24.73 -12.28
C LYS A 897 10.98 -23.82 -13.19
N PRO A 898 10.43 -22.76 -13.84
CA PRO A 898 11.23 -21.77 -14.54
C PRO A 898 12.20 -21.00 -13.62
N ASP A 899 11.77 -20.58 -12.42
CA ASP A 899 12.66 -19.91 -11.47
C ASP A 899 13.82 -20.82 -11.05
N LEU A 900 13.53 -22.07 -10.67
CA LEU A 900 14.58 -23.06 -10.33
C LEU A 900 15.52 -23.31 -11.53
N ALA A 901 15.00 -23.45 -12.74
CA ALA A 901 15.81 -23.67 -13.94
C ALA A 901 16.72 -22.47 -14.27
N ASN A 902 16.21 -21.25 -14.12
CA ASN A 902 16.97 -20.01 -14.30
C ASN A 902 18.08 -19.91 -13.23
N LEU A 903 17.74 -20.08 -11.95
CA LEU A 903 18.67 -20.01 -10.83
C LEU A 903 19.80 -21.05 -10.94
N LEU A 904 19.48 -22.30 -11.29
CA LEU A 904 20.49 -23.33 -11.57
C LEU A 904 21.42 -22.91 -12.73
N THR A 905 20.86 -22.32 -13.79
CA THR A 905 21.63 -21.84 -14.95
C THR A 905 22.59 -20.70 -14.56
N ASP A 906 22.14 -19.73 -13.76
CA ASP A 906 22.97 -18.62 -13.25
C ASP A 906 24.09 -19.11 -12.31
N LEU A 907 23.80 -20.15 -11.51
CA LEU A 907 24.77 -20.81 -10.62
C LEU A 907 25.71 -21.79 -11.37
N GLY A 908 25.51 -22.00 -12.68
CA GLY A 908 26.28 -22.95 -13.49
C GLY A 908 26.03 -24.43 -13.14
N GLN A 909 24.92 -24.75 -12.49
CA GLN A 909 24.57 -26.09 -12.00
C GLN A 909 23.67 -26.85 -12.97
N ALA A 910 23.87 -28.16 -13.05
CA ALA A 910 23.01 -29.06 -13.85
C ALA A 910 21.71 -29.47 -13.14
N GLY A 911 21.60 -29.22 -11.82
CA GLY A 911 20.48 -29.62 -10.98
C GLY A 911 20.77 -29.37 -9.50
N VAL A 912 19.75 -29.53 -8.67
CA VAL A 912 19.85 -29.55 -7.21
C VAL A 912 20.64 -30.80 -6.79
N THR A 913 21.63 -30.66 -5.91
CA THR A 913 22.32 -31.85 -5.37
C THR A 913 21.55 -32.39 -4.17
N VAL A 914 21.40 -33.71 -4.05
CA VAL A 914 20.74 -34.38 -2.92
C VAL A 914 21.65 -35.49 -2.40
N ARG A 915 22.11 -35.36 -1.15
CA ARG A 915 23.01 -36.31 -0.48
C ARG A 915 22.21 -37.26 0.41
N PHE A 916 22.54 -38.55 0.33
CA PHE A 916 21.98 -39.60 1.16
C PHE A 916 23.06 -40.16 2.08
N THR A 917 22.89 -39.97 3.39
CA THR A 917 23.81 -40.45 4.42
C THR A 917 23.12 -41.53 5.27
N VAL A 918 23.81 -42.65 5.51
CA VAL A 918 23.35 -43.72 6.40
C VAL A 918 24.35 -43.96 7.51
N ASP A 919 23.89 -44.28 8.71
CA ASP A 919 24.80 -44.62 9.82
C ASP A 919 25.40 -46.03 9.72
N GLN A 920 24.91 -46.86 8.79
CA GLN A 920 25.32 -48.26 8.58
C GLN A 920 25.21 -48.64 7.09
N GLY A 921 26.29 -49.18 6.52
CA GLY A 921 26.36 -49.60 5.12
C GLY A 921 26.89 -48.51 4.18
N THR A 922 26.83 -48.78 2.88
CA THR A 922 27.28 -47.87 1.82
C THR A 922 26.12 -47.43 0.95
N VAL A 923 26.13 -46.17 0.52
CA VAL A 923 25.16 -45.62 -0.44
C VAL A 923 25.88 -45.24 -1.72
N SER A 924 25.36 -45.66 -2.87
CA SER A 924 26.00 -45.51 -4.16
C SER A 924 24.98 -45.18 -5.26
N PRO A 925 25.04 -43.97 -5.87
CA PRO A 925 25.89 -42.84 -5.48
C PRO A 925 25.38 -42.17 -4.19
N ALA A 926 26.29 -41.68 -3.35
CA ALA A 926 25.92 -40.94 -2.13
C ALA A 926 25.29 -39.57 -2.42
N GLU A 927 25.48 -39.03 -3.62
CA GLU A 927 24.89 -37.76 -4.09
C GLU A 927 24.22 -37.95 -5.45
N VAL A 928 23.04 -37.35 -5.62
CA VAL A 928 22.21 -37.43 -6.82
C VAL A 928 21.86 -36.01 -7.28
N VAL A 929 22.06 -35.71 -8.57
CA VAL A 929 21.75 -34.39 -9.15
C VAL A 929 20.36 -34.41 -9.80
N VAL A 930 19.50 -33.47 -9.41
CA VAL A 930 18.08 -33.40 -9.74
C VAL A 930 17.82 -32.14 -10.58
N PRO A 931 17.64 -32.23 -11.90
CA PRO A 931 17.36 -31.06 -12.75
C PRO A 931 15.97 -30.51 -12.47
N ALA A 932 15.73 -29.21 -12.71
CA ALA A 932 14.43 -28.57 -12.54
C ALA A 932 13.28 -29.26 -13.32
N SER A 933 13.60 -29.98 -14.40
CA SER A 933 12.65 -30.78 -15.17
C SER A 933 12.14 -32.05 -14.47
N ALA A 934 12.80 -32.49 -13.38
CA ALA A 934 12.41 -33.68 -12.62
C ALA A 934 11.22 -33.43 -11.67
N PHE A 935 11.02 -32.17 -11.25
CA PHE A 935 9.79 -31.74 -10.57
C PHE A 935 8.66 -31.78 -11.60
N LEU A 936 7.57 -32.50 -11.32
CA LEU A 936 6.53 -32.74 -12.35
C LEU A 936 5.74 -31.47 -12.70
N GLN A 937 5.48 -30.63 -11.70
CA GLN A 937 4.70 -29.38 -11.78
C GLN A 937 5.35 -28.30 -10.92
N ASP A 938 4.94 -27.04 -11.09
CA ASP A 938 5.24 -25.97 -10.13
C ASP A 938 4.62 -26.31 -8.77
N PHE A 939 5.27 -25.90 -7.68
CA PHE A 939 4.94 -26.34 -6.31
C PHE A 939 4.90 -27.88 -6.14
N GLY A 940 5.63 -28.62 -6.99
CA GLY A 940 5.61 -30.08 -7.07
C GLY A 940 6.73 -30.79 -6.31
N GLN A 941 6.75 -32.11 -6.41
CA GLN A 941 7.84 -32.95 -5.89
C GLN A 941 8.67 -33.59 -7.01
N ALA A 942 9.94 -33.87 -6.71
CA ALA A 942 10.81 -34.74 -7.49
C ALA A 942 11.16 -35.98 -6.64
N VAL A 943 11.04 -37.18 -7.22
CA VAL A 943 11.43 -38.43 -6.56
C VAL A 943 12.89 -38.70 -6.86
N VAL A 944 13.71 -38.80 -5.81
CA VAL A 944 15.16 -38.99 -5.89
C VAL A 944 15.49 -40.36 -5.31
N THR A 945 16.32 -41.16 -5.98
CA THR A 945 16.67 -42.53 -5.54
C THR A 945 18.15 -42.85 -5.72
N THR A 946 18.64 -43.77 -4.91
CA THR A 946 20.01 -44.30 -4.88
C THR A 946 19.99 -45.74 -4.33
N THR A 947 21.10 -46.48 -4.43
CA THR A 947 21.23 -47.84 -3.87
C THR A 947 21.91 -47.80 -2.50
N TRP A 948 21.34 -48.51 -1.53
CA TRP A 948 21.92 -48.71 -0.19
C TRP A 948 22.24 -50.19 0.02
N ASP A 949 23.52 -50.50 0.22
CA ASP A 949 24.01 -51.84 0.51
C ASP A 949 24.07 -52.05 2.03
N ILE A 950 23.29 -53.02 2.53
CA ILE A 950 23.08 -53.21 3.97
C ILE A 950 23.99 -54.32 4.50
N PRO A 951 24.91 -54.05 5.45
CA PRO A 951 25.78 -55.08 6.03
C PRO A 951 24.98 -56.19 6.71
N ALA A 952 25.42 -57.44 6.54
CA ALA A 952 24.76 -58.62 7.14
C ALA A 952 24.73 -58.56 8.68
N ASP A 953 25.75 -57.93 9.28
CA ASP A 953 25.96 -57.72 10.71
C ASP A 953 25.32 -56.44 11.27
N ALA A 954 24.73 -55.59 10.42
CA ALA A 954 24.14 -54.30 10.81
C ALA A 954 23.18 -54.40 12.01
N ALA A 955 22.98 -53.32 12.74
CA ALA A 955 22.04 -53.26 13.87
C ALA A 955 20.57 -53.45 13.40
N ARG A 956 19.63 -53.61 14.35
CA ARG A 956 18.20 -53.76 14.04
C ARG A 956 17.51 -52.47 13.56
N ARG A 957 18.23 -51.34 13.56
CA ARG A 957 17.77 -50.03 13.09
C ARG A 957 18.95 -49.29 12.48
N ALA A 958 18.70 -48.54 11.41
CA ALA A 958 19.64 -47.58 10.84
C ALA A 958 18.97 -46.20 10.78
N ASN A 959 19.76 -45.14 10.83
CA ASN A 959 19.31 -43.78 10.61
C ASN A 959 19.73 -43.35 9.20
N VAL A 960 18.75 -42.93 8.39
CA VAL A 960 18.98 -42.29 7.09
C VAL A 960 18.84 -40.79 7.28
N THR A 961 19.85 -40.00 6.92
CA THR A 961 19.72 -38.55 6.69
C THR A 961 19.68 -38.30 5.19
N VAL A 962 18.82 -37.38 4.76
CA VAL A 962 18.83 -36.82 3.40
C VAL A 962 19.00 -35.32 3.51
N ASP A 963 20.00 -34.80 2.81
CA ASP A 963 20.38 -33.40 2.78
C ASP A 963 20.21 -32.88 1.34
N VAL A 964 19.34 -31.90 1.15
CA VAL A 964 19.06 -31.23 -0.12
C VAL A 964 19.91 -29.96 -0.22
N ASP A 965 20.42 -29.68 -1.42
CA ASP A 965 21.51 -28.75 -1.73
C ASP A 965 22.61 -28.64 -0.65
N PRO A 966 23.31 -29.76 -0.35
CA PRO A 966 24.22 -29.89 0.79
C PRO A 966 25.59 -29.19 0.58
N ALA A 967 25.59 -28.15 -0.24
CA ALA A 967 26.70 -27.27 -0.59
C ALA A 967 26.34 -25.77 -0.48
N ASP A 968 25.10 -25.42 -0.07
CA ASP A 968 24.64 -24.02 0.13
C ASP A 968 24.88 -23.15 -1.12
N LEU A 969 24.38 -23.65 -2.25
CA LEU A 969 24.46 -23.00 -3.57
C LEU A 969 23.16 -22.25 -3.87
N ILE A 970 22.02 -22.86 -3.55
CA ILE A 970 20.64 -22.46 -3.83
C ILE A 970 20.00 -21.88 -2.55
N LEU A 971 20.28 -20.60 -2.28
CA LEU A 971 19.67 -19.88 -1.16
C LEU A 971 18.14 -19.78 -1.32
N GLU A 972 17.41 -20.13 -0.28
CA GLU A 972 15.96 -20.33 -0.26
C GLU A 972 15.23 -19.49 0.80
N ALA A 973 14.00 -19.84 1.19
CA ALA A 973 13.25 -19.15 2.22
C ALA A 973 13.44 -19.75 3.64
N LYS A 974 13.87 -21.01 3.75
CA LYS A 974 13.95 -21.77 5.02
C LYS A 974 15.02 -22.88 5.02
N GLU A 975 16.30 -22.50 4.84
CA GLU A 975 17.50 -23.38 4.85
C GLU A 975 17.49 -24.56 5.86
N THR A 976 16.79 -24.41 6.98
CA THR A 976 16.57 -25.43 8.00
C THR A 976 15.69 -26.64 7.60
N ASP A 977 14.86 -26.56 6.55
CA ASP A 977 13.98 -27.67 6.11
C ASP A 977 14.48 -28.47 4.88
N ASN A 978 15.72 -28.19 4.45
CA ASN A 978 16.49 -28.98 3.48
C ASN A 978 17.17 -30.24 4.04
N SER A 979 17.17 -30.50 5.36
CA SER A 979 17.70 -31.75 5.94
C SER A 979 16.65 -32.51 6.75
N ALA A 980 16.55 -33.82 6.54
CA ALA A 980 15.66 -34.70 7.30
C ALA A 980 16.29 -36.05 7.66
N ASN A 981 15.92 -36.57 8.83
CA ASN A 981 16.33 -37.90 9.28
C ASN A 981 15.15 -38.87 9.45
N ARG A 982 15.26 -40.08 8.89
CA ARG A 982 14.34 -41.20 9.07
C ARG A 982 15.05 -42.44 9.59
N ARG A 983 14.68 -42.87 10.80
CA ARG A 983 15.08 -44.15 11.38
C ARG A 983 14.29 -45.31 10.77
N LEU A 984 14.99 -46.18 10.04
CA LEU A 984 14.44 -47.42 9.45
C LEU A 984 14.66 -48.62 10.39
N ARG A 985 13.91 -49.70 10.17
CA ARG A 985 14.04 -50.98 10.91
C ARG A 985 14.50 -52.07 9.95
N LEU A 986 15.67 -52.63 10.22
CA LEU A 986 16.24 -53.73 9.45
C LEU A 986 15.70 -55.08 9.93
N ARG A 987 15.39 -55.97 8.99
CA ARG A 987 15.11 -57.39 9.25
C ARG A 987 16.40 -58.19 9.08
N ASN A 988 16.61 -59.22 9.89
CA ASN A 988 17.58 -60.25 9.55
C ASN A 988 17.13 -60.96 8.26
N ALA A 989 18.06 -61.52 7.49
CA ALA A 989 17.74 -62.48 6.44
C ALA A 989 16.82 -63.60 6.98
N PRO A 990 15.92 -64.16 6.16
CA PRO A 990 15.23 -65.40 6.50
C PRO A 990 16.26 -66.48 6.87
N PRO A 991 16.02 -67.32 7.90
CA PRO A 991 16.90 -68.45 8.16
C PRO A 991 16.90 -69.36 6.93
N ASP A 992 18.06 -69.90 6.57
CA ASP A 992 18.17 -70.82 5.44
C ASP A 992 17.25 -72.03 5.66
N ARG A 993 16.60 -72.45 4.59
CA ARG A 993 15.69 -73.61 4.53
C ARG A 993 16.12 -74.63 3.49
N THR A 994 17.30 -74.45 2.90
CA THR A 994 17.95 -75.45 2.07
C THR A 994 18.25 -76.66 2.93
N ALA A 995 17.56 -77.79 2.67
CA ALA A 995 17.74 -78.99 3.46
C ALA A 995 19.19 -79.52 3.29
N PRO A 996 19.89 -79.89 4.38
CA PRO A 996 21.25 -80.40 4.29
C PRO A 996 21.30 -81.70 3.47
N VAL A 997 22.26 -81.80 2.56
CA VAL A 997 22.48 -83.00 1.76
C VAL A 997 23.22 -84.02 2.63
N VAL A 998 22.53 -85.10 3.01
CA VAL A 998 23.13 -86.21 3.76
C VAL A 998 23.92 -87.09 2.79
N GLU A 999 25.23 -86.83 2.67
CA GLU A 999 26.09 -87.54 1.70
C GLU A 999 26.40 -88.99 2.09
N SER A 1000 26.33 -89.35 3.37
CA SER A 1000 26.37 -90.76 3.82
C SER A 1000 25.74 -90.95 5.20
N VAL A 1001 25.39 -92.21 5.51
CA VAL A 1001 24.96 -92.65 6.84
C VAL A 1001 25.78 -93.89 7.20
N ALA A 1002 26.41 -93.88 8.38
CA ALA A 1002 27.11 -95.03 8.94
C ALA A 1002 26.33 -95.59 10.13
N ILE A 1003 26.30 -96.92 10.26
CA ILE A 1003 25.75 -97.63 11.42
C ILE A 1003 26.91 -98.43 12.02
N SER A 1004 27.21 -98.21 13.30
CA SER A 1004 28.15 -99.03 14.07
C SER A 1004 27.35 -100.13 14.77
N ASP A 1005 27.71 -101.38 14.51
CA ASP A 1005 27.19 -102.56 15.22
C ASP A 1005 28.35 -103.21 15.98
N ASP A 1006 28.41 -102.90 17.27
CA ASP A 1006 29.51 -103.26 18.16
C ASP A 1006 29.03 -104.17 19.32
N ASN A 1007 27.86 -104.82 19.22
CA ASN A 1007 27.41 -105.76 20.27
C ASN A 1007 26.46 -106.88 19.81
N ALA A 1008 26.87 -108.13 20.03
CA ALA A 1008 26.17 -109.33 19.59
C ALA A 1008 24.98 -109.75 20.49
N ASN A 1009 23.96 -108.89 20.64
CA ASN A 1009 22.67 -109.26 21.24
C ASN A 1009 21.49 -108.51 20.58
N PRO A 1010 20.68 -109.16 19.72
CA PRO A 1010 19.72 -108.48 18.85
C PRO A 1010 18.39 -108.03 19.51
N PHE A 1011 18.24 -108.12 20.83
CA PHE A 1011 17.00 -107.69 21.53
C PHE A 1011 17.28 -107.02 22.87
N ASN A 1012 17.26 -105.68 22.89
CA ASN A 1012 17.06 -104.85 24.08
C ASN A 1012 16.54 -103.45 23.66
N ASP A 1013 15.26 -103.16 23.89
CA ASP A 1013 14.59 -101.91 23.46
C ASP A 1013 14.95 -100.69 24.36
N ALA A 1014 16.24 -100.46 24.63
CA ALA A 1014 16.67 -99.51 25.68
C ALA A 1014 17.93 -98.68 25.39
N ASP A 1015 18.63 -98.86 24.26
CA ASP A 1015 19.80 -98.02 23.94
C ASP A 1015 19.36 -96.66 23.34
N ALA A 1016 19.85 -95.58 23.93
CA ALA A 1016 19.38 -94.23 23.65
C ALA A 1016 20.03 -93.63 22.40
N ILE A 1017 19.20 -93.23 21.42
CA ILE A 1017 19.64 -92.41 20.28
C ILE A 1017 20.08 -91.04 20.80
N THR A 1018 21.38 -90.87 20.96
CA THR A 1018 22.02 -89.58 21.24
C THR A 1018 22.34 -88.90 19.91
N GLN A 1019 21.43 -88.04 19.44
CA GLN A 1019 21.80 -87.06 18.42
C GLN A 1019 22.61 -85.94 19.08
N SER A 1020 23.91 -85.91 18.79
CA SER A 1020 24.72 -84.70 18.92
C SER A 1020 24.46 -83.80 17.70
N GLU A 1021 23.82 -82.66 17.92
CA GLU A 1021 23.92 -81.54 16.98
C GLU A 1021 25.32 -80.93 17.14
N ASP A 1022 26.01 -80.67 16.02
CA ASP A 1022 27.30 -79.98 16.00
C ASP A 1022 27.20 -78.80 14.99
N VAL A 1023 26.99 -77.61 15.58
CA VAL A 1023 26.96 -76.23 15.03
C VAL A 1023 26.15 -75.98 13.75
#